data_AF-A0A177LN19-F1
#
_entry.id   AF-A0A177LN19-F1
#
_cell.length_a   1.000
_cell.length_b   1.000
_cell.length_c   1.000
_cell.angle_alpha   90.00
_cell.angle_beta   90.00
_cell.angle_gamma   90.00
#
_symmetry.space_group_name_H-M   'P 1'
#
loop_
_entity.id
_entity.type
_entity.pdbx_description
1 polymer ?
#
loop_
_entity_poly.entity_id
_entity_poly.type
_entity_poly.pdbx_seq_one_letter_code
_entity_poly.pdbx_strand_id
1 'polypeptide(L)'
;MSEKTTKPSKLKKILTITGISILVLLLIFPFALDAYLKRKLPDLINDKTPYHLTLDQFNLSLFSGNLNAENLVINNKDQKDSTVTQINGTVKELKIEDFSIWKAIFNKTYKAKDVVLTDPNITVVFAPKKDKTNQKKKKIDVALENIIVSNGNVKIQNHKGKILFNGQNVNIKLTNIKQSDDTSKIPLAFEEFKIDAQNVVVTANEFYEYNAKKISAKNKTLTILGFHLNPIQNAKNYNAKNIFDFSADELTATNFLVNQDSLIVDQIDFVKPDLKVTSTGKKTVEKKVEKEKEMNLKIGLKNISFNQGKILVLQSNLQKTASIDNFNFKLSNIVFDKNTVKEKIPFRFTNHNIEAENIYLKTDDLQALKIGKIKSENQDITIDNFEMIPLGKSSHKDVLDIKTDKILITNNQSKYIGQQLNLNFVGIDVVNPKIKIFSARHKAQAKKNTSSTPDFKALIGKLNISNGTFKQISEGKEKLSVGKFDINLNELKSDKNIAKEDLPFTIKNHLITAKTVNLDAGKHYRLKLASLKNTGKQTDLQNLEFLPKYSRTAFSKVIAVEEDLYTIKTKHITITDKDSKIGKNTIINLDKIIIDQLDCNIYHDLAPPDDHAVRYLFAKKLRDVKFPLFVNQIQIKNSALTYEENAENANKPGKLTFDDFNATIRNVNNTKIKGLPTMITVDSDFKFYGTAPTNVSWKFDVKDMEDKFTIVGNIQKLSADNVNLFVRPYLNVTLDGKIDYIKFDYYGSSAGIAGKFYFKYKDMYVNFINKKNGKDRKVLSTVANWFVRNESTGEPDHVNIEKQRDPERSFFNMLWQGIMEGLKKYVI
;
A
#
# COMPACT_ATOMS: atom_id res chain seq x y z
N MET A 1 67.43 -98.85 -21.32
CA MET A 1 67.62 -97.43 -20.99
C MET A 1 68.52 -96.79 -22.04
N SER A 2 67.99 -95.87 -22.86
CA SER A 2 68.79 -94.83 -23.51
C SER A 2 67.84 -93.74 -24.01
N GLU A 3 67.82 -92.62 -23.28
CA GLU A 3 66.96 -91.46 -23.47
C GLU A 3 67.55 -90.58 -24.58
N LYS A 4 66.84 -90.44 -25.71
CA LYS A 4 67.20 -89.51 -26.78
C LYS A 4 66.94 -88.07 -26.33
N THR A 5 67.99 -87.36 -25.96
CA THR A 5 67.98 -85.90 -25.75
C THR A 5 68.13 -85.18 -27.09
N THR A 6 67.04 -84.58 -27.59
CA THR A 6 67.03 -83.68 -28.74
C THR A 6 67.65 -82.33 -28.38
N LYS A 7 68.83 -82.02 -28.92
CA LYS A 7 69.48 -80.69 -28.80
C LYS A 7 68.59 -79.60 -29.44
N PRO A 8 68.38 -78.44 -28.79
CA PRO A 8 67.64 -77.33 -29.41
C PRO A 8 68.47 -76.69 -30.53
N SER A 9 67.84 -76.29 -31.64
CA SER A 9 68.49 -75.63 -32.78
C SER A 9 69.17 -74.31 -32.37
N LYS A 10 70.26 -73.91 -33.05
CA LYS A 10 71.01 -72.67 -32.76
C LYS A 10 70.10 -71.42 -32.66
N LEU A 11 69.00 -71.38 -33.40
CA LEU A 11 68.00 -70.30 -33.35
C LEU A 11 67.27 -70.23 -31.99
N LYS A 12 66.93 -71.38 -31.38
CA LYS A 12 66.28 -71.42 -30.06
C LYS A 12 67.21 -70.97 -28.93
N LYS A 13 68.52 -71.27 -29.01
CA LYS A 13 69.54 -70.78 -28.05
C LYS A 13 69.79 -69.27 -28.16
N ILE A 14 69.84 -68.73 -29.38
CA ILE A 14 69.93 -67.28 -29.58
C ILE A 14 68.65 -66.61 -29.10
N LEU A 15 67.46 -67.11 -29.43
CA LEU A 15 66.19 -66.56 -28.92
C LEU A 15 66.06 -66.64 -27.39
N THR A 16 66.59 -67.68 -26.74
CA THR A 16 66.61 -67.75 -25.25
C THR A 16 67.67 -66.83 -24.64
N ILE A 17 68.87 -66.71 -25.22
CA ILE A 17 69.89 -65.77 -24.71
C ILE A 17 69.47 -64.33 -24.96
N THR A 18 68.98 -64.00 -26.15
CA THR A 18 68.42 -62.67 -26.47
C THR A 18 67.17 -62.41 -25.63
N GLY A 19 66.32 -63.42 -25.40
CA GLY A 19 65.18 -63.34 -24.51
C GLY A 19 65.57 -63.08 -23.06
N ILE A 20 66.56 -63.79 -22.52
CA ILE A 20 67.11 -63.60 -21.17
C ILE A 20 67.81 -62.24 -21.07
N SER A 21 68.60 -61.84 -22.06
CA SER A 21 69.25 -60.53 -22.09
C SER A 21 68.23 -59.40 -22.16
N ILE A 22 67.18 -59.51 -22.98
CA ILE A 22 66.07 -58.56 -23.00
C ILE A 22 65.33 -58.58 -21.66
N LEU A 23 65.15 -59.74 -21.02
CA LEU A 23 64.50 -59.86 -19.72
C LEU A 23 65.34 -59.22 -18.60
N VAL A 24 66.65 -59.45 -18.58
CA VAL A 24 67.61 -58.83 -17.66
C VAL A 24 67.69 -57.32 -17.91
N LEU A 25 67.70 -56.89 -19.17
CA LEU A 25 67.69 -55.49 -19.53
C LEU A 25 66.35 -54.84 -19.14
N LEU A 26 65.20 -55.52 -19.31
CA LEU A 26 63.90 -55.09 -18.81
C LEU A 26 63.82 -55.06 -17.28
N LEU A 27 64.57 -55.91 -16.57
CA LEU A 27 64.64 -55.93 -15.11
C LEU A 27 65.56 -54.83 -14.56
N ILE A 28 66.70 -54.55 -15.21
CA ILE A 28 67.67 -53.54 -14.79
C ILE A 28 67.27 -52.14 -15.26
N PHE A 29 66.66 -52.02 -16.44
CA PHE A 29 66.29 -50.75 -17.07
C PHE A 29 65.48 -49.84 -16.17
N PRO A 30 64.44 -50.29 -15.44
CA PRO A 30 63.71 -49.45 -14.49
C PRO A 30 64.62 -48.84 -13.42
N PHE A 31 65.53 -49.61 -12.83
CA PHE A 31 66.46 -49.12 -11.80
C PHE A 31 67.53 -48.19 -12.36
N ALA A 32 68.08 -48.50 -13.53
CA ALA A 32 69.05 -47.64 -14.21
C ALA A 32 68.41 -46.32 -14.67
N LEU A 33 67.16 -46.37 -15.17
CA LEU A 33 66.38 -45.21 -15.55
C LEU A 33 66.00 -44.37 -14.32
N ASP A 34 65.67 -45.00 -13.18
CA ASP A 34 65.38 -44.34 -11.91
C ASP A 34 66.62 -43.56 -11.41
N ALA A 35 67.80 -44.21 -11.40
CA ALA A 35 69.07 -43.56 -11.05
C ALA A 35 69.44 -42.42 -12.02
N TYR A 36 69.20 -42.60 -13.33
CA TYR A 36 69.42 -41.56 -14.32
C TYR A 36 68.50 -40.35 -14.10
N LEU A 37 67.20 -40.58 -13.93
CA LEU A 37 66.21 -39.52 -13.75
C LEU A 37 66.37 -38.79 -12.41
N LYS A 38 66.75 -39.47 -11.33
CA LYS A 38 67.11 -38.80 -10.06
C LYS A 38 68.17 -37.71 -10.26
N ARG A 39 69.15 -37.95 -11.13
CA ARG A 39 70.23 -37.00 -11.37
C ARG A 39 69.90 -35.98 -12.47
N LYS A 40 69.16 -36.39 -13.52
CA LYS A 40 68.98 -35.59 -14.74
C LYS A 40 67.60 -34.98 -14.92
N LEU A 41 66.58 -35.41 -14.17
CA LEU A 41 65.22 -34.88 -14.32
C LEU A 41 65.13 -33.38 -13.96
N PRO A 42 65.77 -32.86 -12.89
CA PRO A 42 65.79 -31.42 -12.63
C PRO A 42 66.43 -30.63 -13.79
N ASP A 43 67.58 -31.10 -14.30
CA ASP A 43 68.25 -30.51 -15.49
C ASP A 43 67.34 -30.54 -16.72
N LEU A 44 66.64 -31.64 -16.96
CA LEU A 44 65.70 -31.81 -18.08
C LEU A 44 64.51 -30.85 -17.98
N ILE A 45 63.95 -30.65 -16.78
CA ILE A 45 62.88 -29.69 -16.55
C ILE A 45 63.42 -28.28 -16.83
N ASN A 46 64.61 -27.96 -16.35
CA ASN A 46 65.26 -26.69 -16.62
C ASN A 46 65.47 -26.50 -18.12
N ASP A 47 66.00 -27.46 -18.87
CA ASP A 47 66.25 -27.30 -20.31
C ASP A 47 64.97 -27.20 -21.14
N LYS A 48 63.92 -27.96 -20.79
CA LYS A 48 62.70 -28.10 -21.60
C LYS A 48 61.59 -27.14 -21.21
N THR A 49 61.72 -26.39 -20.12
CA THR A 49 60.72 -25.42 -19.67
C THR A 49 61.28 -24.00 -19.65
N PRO A 50 60.41 -22.98 -19.67
CA PRO A 50 60.83 -21.58 -19.50
C PRO A 50 61.21 -21.24 -18.05
N TYR A 51 61.19 -22.23 -17.15
CA TYR A 51 61.45 -22.06 -15.73
C TYR A 51 62.84 -22.56 -15.37
N HIS A 52 63.42 -21.94 -14.34
CA HIS A 52 64.58 -22.41 -13.62
C HIS A 52 64.11 -22.95 -12.28
N LEU A 53 64.33 -24.24 -12.06
CA LEU A 53 63.92 -25.05 -10.93
C LEU A 53 65.18 -25.58 -10.22
N THR A 54 65.32 -25.26 -8.95
CA THR A 54 66.32 -25.88 -8.06
C THR A 54 65.60 -26.74 -7.03
N LEU A 55 66.13 -27.93 -6.77
CA LEU A 55 65.56 -28.92 -5.85
C LEU A 55 66.69 -29.50 -4.99
N ASP A 56 66.56 -29.44 -3.68
CA ASP A 56 67.43 -30.14 -2.75
C ASP A 56 66.86 -31.54 -2.45
N GLN A 57 67.74 -32.50 -2.16
CA GLN A 57 67.38 -33.87 -1.75
C GLN A 57 66.33 -34.55 -2.66
N PHE A 58 66.36 -34.26 -3.97
CA PHE A 58 65.41 -34.81 -4.92
C PHE A 58 65.49 -36.33 -5.01
N ASN A 59 64.37 -37.01 -4.79
CA ASN A 59 64.25 -38.44 -4.93
C ASN A 59 62.99 -38.81 -5.74
N LEU A 60 63.12 -39.79 -6.62
CA LEU A 60 62.06 -40.30 -7.48
C LEU A 60 62.01 -41.83 -7.37
N SER A 61 60.84 -42.44 -7.41
CA SER A 61 60.71 -43.88 -7.67
C SER A 61 59.82 -44.12 -8.88
N LEU A 62 60.40 -44.62 -9.96
CA LEU A 62 59.64 -45.00 -11.15
C LEU A 62 58.65 -46.15 -10.93
N PHE A 63 58.88 -46.98 -9.90
CA PHE A 63 58.01 -48.12 -9.59
C PHE A 63 56.81 -47.71 -8.72
N SER A 64 57.04 -46.98 -7.64
CA SER A 64 55.95 -46.53 -6.76
C SER A 64 55.29 -45.22 -7.20
N GLY A 65 55.91 -44.47 -8.11
CA GLY A 65 55.44 -43.15 -8.51
C GLY A 65 55.70 -42.05 -7.47
N ASN A 66 56.47 -42.33 -6.41
CA ASN A 66 56.72 -41.36 -5.35
C ASN A 66 57.81 -40.36 -5.75
N LEU A 67 57.60 -39.08 -5.44
CA LEU A 67 58.53 -37.99 -5.68
C LEU A 67 58.63 -37.13 -4.44
N ASN A 68 59.86 -36.92 -3.94
CA ASN A 68 60.14 -36.05 -2.81
C ASN A 68 61.21 -35.03 -3.19
N ALA A 69 61.05 -33.79 -2.74
CA ALA A 69 62.06 -32.74 -2.87
C ALA A 69 61.99 -31.78 -1.69
N GLU A 70 63.13 -31.24 -1.30
CA GLU A 70 63.27 -30.18 -0.31
C GLU A 70 63.72 -28.87 -0.98
N ASN A 71 63.42 -27.73 -0.33
CA ASN A 71 63.84 -26.39 -0.74
C ASN A 71 63.67 -26.10 -2.23
N LEU A 72 62.52 -26.44 -2.80
CA LEU A 72 62.19 -26.16 -4.18
C LEU A 72 62.16 -24.65 -4.40
N VAL A 73 62.93 -24.14 -5.35
CA VAL A 73 62.82 -22.76 -5.85
C VAL A 73 62.48 -22.82 -7.32
N ILE A 74 61.43 -22.12 -7.72
CA ILE A 74 61.02 -21.96 -9.12
C ILE A 74 61.02 -20.48 -9.46
N ASN A 75 61.67 -20.12 -10.57
CA ASN A 75 61.63 -18.78 -11.14
C ASN A 75 61.56 -18.87 -12.67
N ASN A 76 61.08 -17.83 -13.33
CA ASN A 76 61.19 -17.73 -14.79
C ASN A 76 62.63 -17.39 -15.20
N LYS A 77 63.10 -18.00 -16.30
CA LYS A 77 64.41 -17.68 -16.90
C LYS A 77 64.46 -16.25 -17.44
N ASP A 78 63.38 -15.82 -18.09
CA ASP A 78 63.18 -14.44 -18.53
C ASP A 78 62.00 -13.82 -17.78
N GLN A 79 62.33 -12.95 -16.82
CA GLN A 79 61.35 -12.25 -15.99
C GLN A 79 60.57 -11.16 -16.74
N LYS A 80 60.98 -10.81 -17.98
CA LYS A 80 60.32 -9.78 -18.81
C LYS A 80 59.43 -10.37 -19.91
N ASP A 81 59.48 -11.69 -20.14
CA ASP A 81 58.67 -12.35 -21.15
C ASP A 81 57.19 -12.45 -20.74
N SER A 82 56.37 -11.51 -21.21
CA SER A 82 54.92 -11.49 -20.96
C SER A 82 54.13 -12.57 -21.73
N THR A 83 54.77 -13.33 -22.63
CA THR A 83 54.10 -14.36 -23.45
C THR A 83 53.98 -15.70 -22.73
N VAL A 84 54.73 -15.88 -21.64
CA VAL A 84 54.78 -17.09 -20.80
C VAL A 84 54.22 -16.77 -19.42
N THR A 85 53.49 -17.72 -18.82
CA THR A 85 53.03 -17.60 -17.43
C THR A 85 54.24 -17.47 -16.52
N GLN A 86 54.27 -16.44 -15.69
CA GLN A 86 55.34 -16.21 -14.74
C GLN A 86 55.02 -16.96 -13.44
N ILE A 87 55.89 -17.85 -12.99
CA ILE A 87 55.77 -18.63 -11.75
C ILE A 87 57.06 -18.42 -10.97
N ASN A 88 56.96 -17.69 -9.86
CA ASN A 88 58.07 -17.43 -8.96
C ASN A 88 57.69 -17.87 -7.55
N GLY A 89 58.55 -18.61 -6.87
CA GLY A 89 58.26 -19.03 -5.51
C GLY A 89 59.19 -20.08 -4.94
N THR A 90 58.98 -20.36 -3.66
CA THR A 90 59.72 -21.36 -2.88
C THR A 90 58.75 -22.34 -2.24
N VAL A 91 59.16 -23.60 -2.09
CA VAL A 91 58.44 -24.62 -1.30
C VAL A 91 59.47 -25.38 -0.48
N LYS A 92 59.31 -25.40 0.84
CA LYS A 92 60.28 -26.07 1.73
C LYS A 92 60.30 -27.58 1.53
N GLU A 93 59.13 -28.18 1.33
CA GLU A 93 59.00 -29.61 1.11
C GLU A 93 57.87 -29.88 0.10
N LEU A 94 58.17 -30.70 -0.91
CA LEU A 94 57.23 -31.24 -1.88
C LEU A 94 57.25 -32.76 -1.78
N LYS A 95 56.11 -33.38 -1.50
CA LYS A 95 55.91 -34.83 -1.63
C LYS A 95 54.76 -35.12 -2.57
N ILE A 96 54.95 -36.06 -3.47
CA ILE A 96 53.92 -36.58 -4.36
C ILE A 96 53.94 -38.10 -4.24
N GLU A 97 52.79 -38.71 -3.94
CA GLU A 97 52.66 -40.16 -3.85
C GLU A 97 51.84 -40.71 -5.03
N ASP A 98 52.23 -41.89 -5.52
CA ASP A 98 51.58 -42.61 -6.62
C ASP A 98 51.32 -41.72 -7.85
N PHE A 99 52.35 -40.96 -8.26
CA PHE A 99 52.27 -40.19 -9.48
C PHE A 99 52.32 -41.12 -10.69
N SER A 100 51.40 -40.92 -11.63
CA SER A 100 51.24 -41.75 -12.82
C SER A 100 52.30 -41.47 -13.89
N ILE A 101 53.59 -41.65 -13.57
CA ILE A 101 54.76 -41.29 -14.40
C ILE A 101 54.64 -41.85 -15.83
N TRP A 102 54.35 -43.15 -15.96
CA TRP A 102 54.26 -43.80 -17.28
C TRP A 102 53.07 -43.26 -18.10
N LYS A 103 51.94 -42.99 -17.47
CA LYS A 103 50.78 -42.38 -18.14
C LYS A 103 51.03 -40.91 -18.50
N ALA A 104 51.84 -40.20 -17.72
CA ALA A 104 52.24 -38.83 -18.03
C ALA A 104 53.12 -38.79 -19.29
N ILE A 105 54.09 -39.70 -19.39
CA ILE A 105 55.01 -39.81 -20.53
C ILE A 105 54.27 -40.22 -21.82
N PHE A 106 53.44 -41.27 -21.77
CA PHE A 106 52.85 -41.86 -22.98
C PHE A 106 51.47 -41.30 -23.35
N ASN A 107 50.65 -40.92 -22.35
CA ASN A 107 49.24 -40.59 -22.55
C ASN A 107 48.88 -39.14 -22.20
N LYS A 108 49.84 -38.33 -21.70
CA LYS A 108 49.61 -36.96 -21.19
C LYS A 108 48.55 -36.91 -20.08
N THR A 109 48.50 -37.97 -19.27
CA THR A 109 47.63 -38.06 -18.10
C THR A 109 48.49 -37.93 -16.84
N TYR A 110 48.20 -36.90 -16.04
CA TYR A 110 48.95 -36.52 -14.85
C TYR A 110 48.06 -36.74 -13.63
N LYS A 111 48.18 -37.91 -13.01
CA LYS A 111 47.42 -38.26 -11.80
C LYS A 111 48.37 -38.48 -10.64
N ALA A 112 48.01 -37.96 -9.47
CA ALA A 112 48.72 -38.21 -8.22
C ALA A 112 47.69 -38.57 -7.15
N LYS A 113 48.06 -39.46 -6.23
CA LYS A 113 47.22 -39.77 -5.09
C LYS A 113 47.32 -38.66 -4.05
N ASP A 114 48.50 -38.45 -3.49
CA ASP A 114 48.73 -37.45 -2.46
C ASP A 114 49.71 -36.38 -2.96
N VAL A 115 49.37 -35.10 -2.77
CA VAL A 115 50.27 -33.96 -3.01
C VAL A 115 50.41 -33.19 -1.71
N VAL A 116 51.62 -33.17 -1.14
CA VAL A 116 51.95 -32.46 0.11
C VAL A 116 52.90 -31.32 -0.18
N LEU A 117 52.53 -30.11 0.25
CA LEU A 117 53.33 -28.89 0.14
C LEU A 117 53.50 -28.26 1.53
N THR A 118 54.75 -28.10 1.98
CA THR A 118 55.08 -27.43 3.25
C THR A 118 55.73 -26.07 2.98
N ASP A 119 55.23 -25.03 3.64
CA ASP A 119 55.67 -23.63 3.52
C ASP A 119 55.76 -23.11 2.07
N PRO A 120 54.76 -23.35 1.17
CA PRO A 120 54.84 -22.82 -0.18
C PRO A 120 54.61 -21.31 -0.19
N ASN A 121 55.50 -20.54 -0.83
CA ASN A 121 55.33 -19.12 -1.10
C ASN A 121 55.41 -18.88 -2.61
N ILE A 122 54.26 -18.78 -3.28
CA ILE A 122 54.17 -18.86 -4.74
C ILE A 122 53.40 -17.65 -5.29
N THR A 123 54.00 -16.98 -6.28
CA THR A 123 53.36 -15.96 -7.11
C THR A 123 53.24 -16.44 -8.55
N VAL A 124 52.03 -16.39 -9.11
CA VAL A 124 51.73 -16.75 -10.50
C VAL A 124 51.13 -15.56 -11.25
N VAL A 125 51.68 -15.20 -12.40
CA VAL A 125 51.11 -14.19 -13.31
C VAL A 125 50.81 -14.86 -14.64
N PHE A 126 49.52 -15.03 -14.98
CA PHE A 126 49.13 -15.68 -16.22
C PHE A 126 49.46 -14.84 -17.45
N ALA A 127 49.97 -15.51 -18.50
CA ALA A 127 50.11 -14.91 -19.82
C ALA A 127 48.76 -14.50 -20.44
N PRO A 128 48.75 -13.56 -21.41
CA PRO A 128 47.56 -13.24 -22.19
C PRO A 128 46.98 -14.49 -22.87
N LYS A 129 45.64 -14.62 -22.93
CA LYS A 129 45.00 -15.70 -23.69
C LYS A 129 45.31 -15.49 -25.19
N LYS A 130 45.97 -16.47 -25.83
CA LYS A 130 46.13 -16.49 -27.29
C LYS A 130 44.79 -16.80 -27.96
N ASP A 131 44.43 -16.08 -29.02
CA ASP A 131 43.22 -16.34 -29.79
C ASP A 131 43.20 -17.78 -30.30
N LYS A 132 42.03 -18.43 -30.20
CA LYS A 132 41.85 -19.84 -30.56
C LYS A 132 42.08 -20.05 -32.06
N THR A 133 43.29 -20.43 -32.45
CA THR A 133 43.52 -21.08 -33.74
C THR A 133 42.98 -22.52 -33.70
N ASN A 134 42.31 -22.93 -34.77
CA ASN A 134 41.47 -24.13 -34.92
C ASN A 134 42.21 -25.49 -34.87
N GLN A 135 43.27 -25.64 -34.08
CA GLN A 135 43.90 -26.94 -33.85
C GLN A 135 43.35 -27.59 -32.58
N LYS A 136 42.69 -28.74 -32.74
CA LYS A 136 42.32 -29.66 -31.63
C LYS A 136 43.60 -30.09 -30.88
N LYS A 137 44.05 -29.31 -29.89
CA LYS A 137 45.07 -29.77 -28.95
C LYS A 137 44.49 -30.93 -28.14
N LYS A 138 45.20 -32.06 -28.08
CA LYS A 138 44.87 -33.17 -27.16
C LYS A 138 44.73 -32.60 -25.75
N LYS A 139 43.57 -32.85 -25.12
CA LYS A 139 43.24 -32.38 -23.76
C LYS A 139 44.20 -33.04 -22.76
N ILE A 140 44.82 -32.24 -21.91
CA ILE A 140 45.65 -32.72 -20.81
C ILE A 140 44.69 -33.18 -19.69
N ASP A 141 44.81 -34.43 -19.24
CA ASP A 141 44.02 -34.97 -18.12
C ASP A 141 44.85 -34.82 -16.84
N VAL A 142 44.45 -33.94 -15.93
CA VAL A 142 45.10 -33.71 -14.64
C VAL A 142 44.11 -34.05 -13.54
N ALA A 143 44.47 -34.93 -12.61
CA ALA A 143 43.65 -35.21 -11.44
C ALA A 143 44.53 -35.44 -10.21
N LEU A 144 44.04 -35.06 -9.05
CA LEU A 144 44.67 -35.37 -7.77
C LEU A 144 43.60 -35.89 -6.83
N GLU A 145 43.92 -36.91 -6.03
CA GLU A 145 42.96 -37.50 -5.10
C GLU A 145 42.95 -36.70 -3.78
N ASN A 146 44.12 -36.39 -3.24
CA ASN A 146 44.29 -35.67 -1.99
C ASN A 146 45.33 -34.55 -2.13
N ILE A 147 45.11 -33.44 -1.44
CA ILE A 147 46.08 -32.35 -1.33
C ILE A 147 46.19 -31.87 0.11
N ILE A 148 47.44 -31.71 0.56
CA ILE A 148 47.79 -31.16 1.86
C ILE A 148 48.72 -29.98 1.64
N VAL A 149 48.31 -28.80 2.08
CA VAL A 149 49.14 -27.59 2.08
C VAL A 149 49.26 -27.13 3.51
N SER A 150 50.49 -26.89 3.97
CA SER A 150 50.77 -26.35 5.31
C SER A 150 51.45 -25.00 5.18
N ASN A 151 50.90 -23.97 5.83
CA ASN A 151 51.45 -22.62 5.89
C ASN A 151 51.78 -21.96 4.53
N GLY A 152 50.85 -22.07 3.57
CA GLY A 152 51.03 -21.53 2.22
C GLY A 152 50.71 -20.04 2.06
N ASN A 153 51.52 -19.33 1.28
CA ASN A 153 51.25 -17.99 0.77
C ASN A 153 51.15 -18.06 -0.76
N VAL A 154 49.98 -17.76 -1.32
CA VAL A 154 49.73 -17.90 -2.76
C VAL A 154 49.11 -16.62 -3.30
N LYS A 155 49.71 -16.06 -4.34
CA LYS A 155 49.19 -14.92 -5.10
C LYS A 155 49.13 -15.25 -6.58
N ILE A 156 47.95 -15.15 -7.18
CA ILE A 156 47.70 -15.39 -8.60
C ILE A 156 47.17 -14.11 -9.23
N GLN A 157 47.76 -13.68 -10.33
CA GLN A 157 47.41 -12.48 -11.07
C GLN A 157 47.17 -12.80 -12.56
N ASN A 158 46.41 -11.94 -13.23
CA ASN A 158 46.33 -11.95 -14.68
C ASN A 158 47.51 -11.18 -15.32
N HIS A 159 47.62 -11.20 -16.65
CA HIS A 159 48.65 -10.47 -17.41
C HIS A 159 48.66 -8.94 -17.19
N LYS A 160 47.61 -8.37 -16.59
CA LYS A 160 47.51 -6.94 -16.26
C LYS A 160 47.84 -6.65 -14.78
N GLY A 161 48.32 -7.65 -14.03
CA GLY A 161 48.64 -7.52 -12.60
C GLY A 161 47.43 -7.53 -11.66
N LYS A 162 46.19 -7.68 -12.17
CA LYS A 162 44.99 -7.80 -11.31
C LYS A 162 45.03 -9.15 -10.57
N ILE A 163 44.84 -9.11 -9.26
CA ILE A 163 44.74 -10.31 -8.41
C ILE A 163 43.53 -11.13 -8.82
N LEU A 164 43.75 -12.40 -9.15
CA LEU A 164 42.71 -13.40 -9.38
C LEU A 164 42.44 -14.23 -8.13
N PHE A 165 43.50 -14.53 -7.40
CA PHE A 165 43.45 -15.22 -6.12
C PHE A 165 44.59 -14.70 -5.23
N ASN A 166 44.33 -14.49 -3.96
CA ASN A 166 45.34 -14.25 -2.93
C ASN A 166 44.93 -15.01 -1.68
N GLY A 167 45.88 -15.64 -1.00
CA GLY A 167 45.66 -16.26 0.31
C GLY A 167 46.97 -16.31 1.09
N GLN A 168 46.89 -16.01 2.39
CA GLN A 168 48.00 -16.05 3.33
C GLN A 168 47.74 -17.12 4.39
N ASN A 169 48.80 -17.71 4.94
CA ASN A 169 48.72 -18.74 5.98
C ASN A 169 47.73 -19.88 5.62
N VAL A 170 47.74 -20.29 4.35
CA VAL A 170 46.82 -21.25 3.76
C VAL A 170 47.19 -22.66 4.22
N ASN A 171 46.33 -23.25 5.03
CA ASN A 171 46.38 -24.63 5.47
C ASN A 171 45.19 -25.37 4.85
N ILE A 172 45.46 -26.35 4.00
CA ILE A 172 44.43 -27.10 3.28
C ILE A 172 44.70 -28.59 3.49
N LYS A 173 43.66 -29.35 3.79
CA LYS A 173 43.62 -30.80 3.66
C LYS A 173 42.31 -31.14 2.97
N LEU A 174 42.38 -31.56 1.71
CA LEU A 174 41.23 -32.05 0.95
C LEU A 174 41.49 -33.50 0.59
N THR A 175 40.47 -34.34 0.74
CA THR A 175 40.54 -35.76 0.38
C THR A 175 39.46 -36.14 -0.63
N ASN A 176 39.74 -37.17 -1.42
CA ASN A 176 38.84 -37.73 -2.43
C ASN A 176 38.29 -36.67 -3.39
N ILE A 177 39.18 -35.82 -3.90
CA ILE A 177 38.85 -34.75 -4.84
C ILE A 177 38.31 -35.35 -6.15
N LYS A 178 37.14 -34.87 -6.54
CA LYS A 178 36.48 -35.20 -7.81
C LYS A 178 36.37 -33.95 -8.66
N GLN A 179 37.03 -33.96 -9.81
CA GLN A 179 36.99 -32.87 -10.78
C GLN A 179 35.91 -33.12 -11.82
N SER A 180 35.25 -32.05 -12.28
CA SER A 180 34.31 -32.11 -13.39
C SER A 180 34.63 -31.06 -14.44
N ASP A 181 34.67 -31.49 -15.70
CA ASP A 181 34.76 -30.60 -16.85
C ASP A 181 33.38 -30.11 -17.33
N ASP A 182 32.32 -30.65 -16.75
CA ASP A 182 30.96 -30.25 -17.09
C ASP A 182 30.65 -28.92 -16.40
N THR A 183 30.48 -27.87 -17.19
CA THR A 183 30.14 -26.53 -16.71
C THR A 183 28.79 -26.46 -16.00
N SER A 184 27.96 -27.52 -16.09
CA SER A 184 26.70 -27.63 -15.34
C SER A 184 26.84 -28.22 -13.94
N LYS A 185 28.04 -28.72 -13.58
CA LYS A 185 28.36 -29.35 -12.29
C LYS A 185 29.35 -28.51 -11.48
N ILE A 186 29.48 -28.82 -10.17
CA ILE A 186 30.52 -28.21 -9.34
C ILE A 186 31.90 -28.67 -9.83
N PRO A 187 32.84 -27.75 -10.17
CA PRO A 187 34.12 -28.10 -10.77
C PRO A 187 35.03 -28.96 -9.89
N LEU A 188 34.92 -28.80 -8.58
CA LEU A 188 35.73 -29.48 -7.57
C LEU A 188 34.83 -29.89 -6.40
N ALA A 189 34.66 -31.19 -6.20
CA ALA A 189 34.00 -31.77 -5.02
C ALA A 189 35.02 -32.59 -4.21
N PHE A 190 34.77 -32.78 -2.91
CA PHE A 190 35.66 -33.47 -1.97
C PHE A 190 34.85 -34.08 -0.84
N GLU A 191 35.36 -35.15 -0.22
CA GLU A 191 34.66 -35.87 0.84
C GLU A 191 34.96 -35.28 2.23
N GLU A 192 36.23 -35.13 2.57
CA GLU A 192 36.67 -34.40 3.75
C GLU A 192 37.44 -33.15 3.36
N PHE A 193 37.20 -32.06 4.10
CA PHE A 193 37.92 -30.82 3.95
C PHE A 193 38.28 -30.22 5.29
N LYS A 194 39.53 -29.78 5.41
CA LYS A 194 40.01 -28.87 6.44
C LYS A 194 40.70 -27.71 5.75
N ILE A 195 40.21 -26.49 5.97
CA ILE A 195 40.76 -25.27 5.37
C ILE A 195 40.94 -24.24 6.49
N ASP A 196 42.10 -23.63 6.62
CA ASP A 196 42.31 -22.40 7.40
C ASP A 196 43.14 -21.47 6.53
N ALA A 197 42.63 -20.28 6.23
CA ALA A 197 43.31 -19.30 5.38
C ALA A 197 42.99 -17.88 5.84
N GLN A 198 43.93 -16.96 5.65
CA GLN A 198 43.80 -15.55 6.02
C GLN A 198 43.92 -14.65 4.78
N ASN A 199 43.30 -13.47 4.84
CA ASN A 199 43.36 -12.44 3.80
C ASN A 199 43.09 -13.00 2.39
N VAL A 200 42.01 -13.76 2.28
CA VAL A 200 41.62 -14.43 1.05
C VAL A 200 40.91 -13.44 0.14
N VAL A 201 41.39 -13.34 -1.11
CA VAL A 201 40.80 -12.51 -2.17
C VAL A 201 40.58 -13.40 -3.38
N VAL A 202 39.37 -13.41 -3.94
CA VAL A 202 39.04 -14.18 -5.15
C VAL A 202 38.30 -13.28 -6.13
N THR A 203 38.91 -12.95 -7.27
CA THR A 203 38.20 -12.25 -8.35
C THR A 203 37.30 -13.24 -9.07
N ALA A 204 35.99 -13.11 -8.87
CA ALA A 204 34.97 -13.98 -9.46
C ALA A 204 34.89 -13.78 -10.98
N ASN A 205 34.91 -12.53 -11.42
CA ASN A 205 34.74 -12.11 -12.82
C ASN A 205 35.22 -10.66 -13.01
N GLU A 206 34.86 -10.03 -14.14
CA GLU A 206 35.23 -8.64 -14.42
C GLU A 206 34.53 -7.60 -13.50
N PHE A 207 33.53 -8.05 -12.74
CA PHE A 207 32.61 -7.21 -11.97
C PHE A 207 32.79 -7.32 -10.45
N TYR A 208 33.15 -8.51 -9.93
CA TYR A 208 33.10 -8.81 -8.50
C TYR A 208 34.35 -9.53 -7.97
N GLU A 209 34.70 -9.17 -6.74
CA GLU A 209 35.73 -9.77 -5.92
C GLU A 209 35.10 -10.28 -4.61
N TYR A 210 35.49 -11.48 -4.18
CA TYR A 210 35.15 -12.02 -2.87
C TYR A 210 36.34 -11.83 -1.93
N ASN A 211 36.11 -11.17 -0.81
CA ASN A 211 37.11 -10.93 0.22
C ASN A 211 36.72 -11.63 1.51
N ALA A 212 37.70 -12.18 2.22
CA ALA A 212 37.54 -12.75 3.55
C ALA A 212 38.79 -12.50 4.39
N LYS A 213 38.62 -11.99 5.61
CA LYS A 213 39.73 -11.84 6.57
C LYS A 213 40.25 -13.20 7.00
N LYS A 214 39.34 -14.14 7.26
CA LYS A 214 39.66 -15.53 7.60
C LYS A 214 38.61 -16.48 7.04
N ILE A 215 39.06 -17.61 6.50
CA ILE A 215 38.22 -18.77 6.17
C ILE A 215 38.67 -19.92 7.05
N SER A 216 37.74 -20.56 7.75
CA SER A 216 37.98 -21.77 8.55
C SER A 216 36.90 -22.79 8.22
N ALA A 217 37.30 -23.95 7.75
CA ALA A 217 36.40 -25.02 7.35
C ALA A 217 36.90 -26.31 8.02
N LYS A 218 36.16 -26.87 8.99
CA LYS A 218 36.52 -28.14 9.67
C LYS A 218 35.26 -28.82 10.16
N ASN A 219 35.26 -30.16 10.25
CA ASN A 219 34.14 -30.93 10.80
C ASN A 219 32.79 -30.54 10.16
N LYS A 220 32.75 -30.39 8.82
CA LYS A 220 31.58 -29.95 8.03
C LYS A 220 31.02 -28.58 8.42
N THR A 221 31.78 -27.77 9.14
CA THR A 221 31.43 -26.39 9.48
C THR A 221 32.34 -25.45 8.73
N LEU A 222 31.77 -24.51 7.99
CA LEU A 222 32.47 -23.43 7.30
C LEU A 222 32.17 -22.12 8.04
N THR A 223 33.20 -21.39 8.42
CA THR A 223 33.13 -20.05 9.01
C THR A 223 34.00 -19.12 8.17
N ILE A 224 33.42 -18.00 7.75
CA ILE A 224 34.09 -16.93 7.01
C ILE A 224 33.95 -15.64 7.82
N LEU A 225 35.09 -15.08 8.27
CA LEU A 225 35.13 -13.81 8.99
C LEU A 225 35.44 -12.66 8.03
N GLY A 226 34.67 -11.57 8.15
CA GLY A 226 34.78 -10.39 7.30
C GLY A 226 34.56 -10.71 5.83
N PHE A 227 33.50 -11.45 5.51
CA PHE A 227 33.11 -11.74 4.14
C PHE A 227 32.66 -10.45 3.45
N HIS A 228 33.13 -10.21 2.23
CA HIS A 228 32.71 -9.05 1.42
C HIS A 228 32.68 -9.41 -0.06
N LEU A 229 31.49 -9.38 -0.66
CA LEU A 229 31.27 -9.34 -2.10
C LEU A 229 31.42 -7.89 -2.55
N ASN A 230 32.57 -7.57 -3.12
CA ASN A 230 32.95 -6.22 -3.47
C ASN A 230 32.81 -5.98 -4.99
N PRO A 231 32.05 -4.96 -5.43
CA PRO A 231 32.07 -4.50 -6.81
C PRO A 231 33.38 -3.78 -7.15
N ILE A 232 34.05 -4.20 -8.23
CA ILE A 232 35.39 -3.72 -8.61
C ILE A 232 35.37 -2.42 -9.45
N GLN A 233 34.21 -1.98 -9.96
CA GLN A 233 34.10 -0.82 -10.85
C GLN A 233 33.03 0.19 -10.40
N ASN A 234 32.98 1.37 -11.05
CA ASN A 234 31.89 2.31 -10.84
C ASN A 234 30.57 1.75 -11.37
N ALA A 235 29.47 2.04 -10.68
CA ALA A 235 28.17 1.48 -10.99
C ALA A 235 27.68 1.70 -12.43
N LYS A 236 28.02 2.84 -13.02
CA LYS A 236 27.63 3.18 -14.40
C LYS A 236 28.28 2.27 -15.45
N ASN A 237 29.42 1.64 -15.12
CA ASN A 237 30.20 0.84 -16.06
C ASN A 237 29.73 -0.63 -16.14
N TYR A 238 28.85 -1.08 -15.24
CA TYR A 238 28.36 -2.45 -15.25
C TYR A 238 27.34 -2.67 -16.35
N ASN A 239 27.42 -3.80 -17.05
CA ASN A 239 26.33 -4.28 -17.90
C ASN A 239 25.31 -5.06 -17.05
N ALA A 240 24.69 -4.37 -16.09
CA ALA A 240 23.65 -4.90 -15.22
C ALA A 240 22.65 -3.80 -14.88
N LYS A 241 21.43 -4.14 -14.42
CA LYS A 241 20.46 -3.14 -13.93
C LYS A 241 20.81 -2.58 -12.56
N ASN A 242 21.41 -3.43 -11.71
CA ASN A 242 21.80 -3.12 -10.34
C ASN A 242 23.13 -3.77 -10.02
N ILE A 243 23.79 -3.23 -9.00
CA ILE A 243 25.03 -3.76 -8.42
C ILE A 243 24.80 -4.03 -6.95
N PHE A 244 25.43 -5.09 -6.48
CA PHE A 244 25.29 -5.60 -5.13
C PHE A 244 26.63 -5.51 -4.43
N ASP A 245 26.66 -4.79 -3.32
CA ASP A 245 27.78 -4.72 -2.40
C ASP A 245 27.29 -5.35 -1.10
N PHE A 246 27.84 -6.50 -0.73
CA PHE A 246 27.34 -7.30 0.38
C PHE A 246 28.48 -7.73 1.29
N SER A 247 28.42 -7.37 2.56
CA SER A 247 29.39 -7.80 3.57
C SER A 247 28.72 -8.44 4.77
N ALA A 248 29.45 -9.28 5.50
CA ALA A 248 29.05 -9.81 6.80
C ALA A 248 30.29 -9.95 7.70
N ASP A 249 30.14 -9.62 8.98
CA ASP A 249 31.22 -9.79 9.97
C ASP A 249 31.58 -11.26 10.13
N GLU A 250 30.56 -12.12 10.09
CA GLU A 250 30.71 -13.57 10.13
C GLU A 250 29.62 -14.25 9.30
N LEU A 251 30.02 -15.24 8.52
CA LEU A 251 29.16 -16.21 7.85
C LEU A 251 29.53 -17.60 8.37
N THR A 252 28.58 -18.30 8.96
CA THR A 252 28.76 -19.69 9.42
C THR A 252 27.76 -20.61 8.72
N ALA A 253 28.24 -21.73 8.21
CA ALA A 253 27.46 -22.77 7.55
C ALA A 253 27.77 -24.13 8.21
N THR A 254 26.77 -24.77 8.81
CA THR A 254 26.92 -26.07 9.48
C THR A 254 26.39 -27.22 8.62
N ASN A 255 27.00 -28.39 8.78
CA ASN A 255 26.79 -29.56 7.92
C ASN A 255 26.90 -29.21 6.43
N PHE A 256 27.88 -28.37 6.11
CA PHE A 256 28.21 -27.94 4.76
C PHE A 256 28.78 -29.13 3.97
N LEU A 257 28.04 -29.59 2.97
CA LEU A 257 28.39 -30.70 2.10
C LEU A 257 28.39 -30.26 0.63
N VAL A 258 29.47 -30.59 -0.08
CA VAL A 258 29.68 -30.24 -1.48
C VAL A 258 29.91 -31.52 -2.28
N ASN A 259 28.94 -31.86 -3.14
CA ASN A 259 29.07 -32.92 -4.12
C ASN A 259 29.03 -32.32 -5.53
N GLN A 260 29.39 -33.09 -6.56
CA GLN A 260 29.38 -32.59 -7.95
C GLN A 260 28.00 -32.06 -8.39
N ASP A 261 26.91 -32.62 -7.86
CA ASP A 261 25.54 -32.28 -8.26
C ASP A 261 24.73 -31.58 -7.15
N SER A 262 25.29 -31.37 -5.95
CA SER A 262 24.54 -30.82 -4.82
C SER A 262 25.37 -30.01 -3.84
N LEU A 263 24.77 -28.94 -3.33
CA LEU A 263 25.24 -28.18 -2.18
C LEU A 263 24.20 -28.30 -1.06
N ILE A 264 24.56 -28.87 0.09
CA ILE A 264 23.63 -29.06 1.21
C ILE A 264 24.17 -28.34 2.44
N VAL A 265 23.32 -27.57 3.11
CA VAL A 265 23.63 -26.87 4.36
C VAL A 265 22.44 -26.94 5.30
N ASP A 266 22.68 -27.31 6.57
CA ASP A 266 21.62 -27.39 7.57
C ASP A 266 21.29 -26.02 8.16
N GLN A 267 22.30 -25.24 8.51
CA GLN A 267 22.14 -23.89 9.05
C GLN A 267 23.12 -22.95 8.37
N ILE A 268 22.62 -21.80 7.88
CA ILE A 268 23.45 -20.67 7.49
C ILE A 268 23.11 -19.48 8.38
N ASP A 269 24.13 -18.91 9.03
CA ASP A 269 24.02 -17.75 9.90
C ASP A 269 24.91 -16.62 9.37
N PHE A 270 24.33 -15.43 9.25
CA PHE A 270 25.06 -14.21 8.93
C PHE A 270 24.98 -13.24 10.10
N VAL A 271 26.11 -12.74 10.56
CA VAL A 271 26.21 -11.72 11.61
C VAL A 271 26.52 -10.37 10.98
N LYS A 272 25.70 -9.36 11.33
CA LYS A 272 25.75 -7.99 10.80
C LYS A 272 25.89 -7.94 9.27
N PRO A 273 25.03 -8.64 8.52
CA PRO A 273 25.04 -8.56 7.07
C PRO A 273 24.67 -7.13 6.64
N ASP A 274 25.46 -6.52 5.77
CA ASP A 274 25.20 -5.20 5.18
C ASP A 274 25.06 -5.36 3.67
N LEU A 275 23.85 -5.09 3.15
CA LEU A 275 23.54 -5.16 1.73
C LEU A 275 23.28 -3.76 1.18
N LYS A 276 24.13 -3.32 0.25
CA LYS A 276 23.93 -2.12 -0.53
C LYS A 276 23.63 -2.46 -1.98
N VAL A 277 22.48 -2.01 -2.46
CA VAL A 277 22.03 -2.18 -3.84
C VAL A 277 22.03 -0.83 -4.54
N THR A 278 22.78 -0.70 -5.64
CA THR A 278 22.86 0.54 -6.41
C THR A 278 22.37 0.31 -7.83
N SER A 279 21.36 1.07 -8.28
CA SER A 279 20.90 1.02 -9.67
C SER A 279 21.93 1.65 -10.61
N THR A 280 22.13 1.03 -11.78
CA THR A 280 23.03 1.56 -12.82
C THR A 280 22.34 2.57 -13.74
N GLY A 281 21.01 2.70 -13.66
CA GLY A 281 20.19 3.51 -14.58
C GLY A 281 19.90 2.84 -15.93
N LYS A 282 20.42 1.63 -16.19
CA LYS A 282 20.19 0.90 -17.44
C LYS A 282 18.80 0.24 -17.46
N LYS A 283 18.01 0.48 -18.51
CA LYS A 283 16.68 -0.15 -18.70
C LYS A 283 16.79 -1.58 -19.24
N THR A 284 17.77 -1.82 -20.12
CA THR A 284 18.06 -3.10 -20.76
C THR A 284 19.53 -3.48 -20.51
N VAL A 285 19.81 -4.78 -20.51
CA VAL A 285 21.15 -5.36 -20.34
C VAL A 285 21.47 -6.09 -21.64
N GLU A 286 22.63 -5.82 -22.24
CA GLU A 286 23.06 -6.50 -23.46
C GLU A 286 23.34 -7.98 -23.14
N LYS A 287 22.68 -8.91 -23.84
CA LYS A 287 22.94 -10.34 -23.71
C LYS A 287 24.14 -10.71 -24.58
N LYS A 288 25.23 -11.19 -23.99
CA LYS A 288 26.27 -11.91 -24.75
C LYS A 288 25.67 -13.24 -25.25
N VAL A 289 25.94 -13.59 -26.51
CA VAL A 289 25.30 -14.69 -27.28
C VAL A 289 25.83 -16.09 -26.90
N GLU A 290 26.46 -16.28 -25.75
CA GLU A 290 26.81 -17.63 -25.31
C GLU A 290 25.56 -18.30 -24.71
N LYS A 291 25.12 -19.41 -25.30
CA LYS A 291 24.17 -20.34 -24.70
C LYS A 291 24.82 -20.90 -23.42
N GLU A 292 24.72 -20.17 -22.32
CA GLU A 292 25.07 -20.67 -20.99
C GLU A 292 24.19 -21.90 -20.73
N LYS A 293 24.81 -23.07 -20.58
CA LYS A 293 24.11 -24.27 -20.14
C LYS A 293 23.54 -23.98 -18.75
N GLU A 294 22.25 -24.25 -18.55
CA GLU A 294 21.63 -24.12 -17.23
C GLU A 294 22.37 -25.00 -16.22
N MET A 295 22.84 -24.40 -15.12
CA MET A 295 23.44 -25.14 -14.01
C MET A 295 22.38 -26.08 -13.41
N ASN A 296 22.66 -27.38 -13.37
CA ASN A 296 21.77 -28.39 -12.80
C ASN A 296 22.21 -28.75 -11.37
N LEU A 297 22.31 -27.73 -10.51
CA LEU A 297 22.76 -27.88 -9.13
C LEU A 297 21.58 -28.02 -8.16
N LYS A 298 21.58 -29.07 -7.32
CA LYS A 298 20.62 -29.22 -6.22
C LYS A 298 21.10 -28.45 -4.99
N ILE A 299 20.41 -27.38 -4.61
CA ILE A 299 20.71 -26.62 -3.39
C ILE A 299 19.73 -27.05 -2.29
N GLY A 300 20.24 -27.66 -1.24
CA GLY A 300 19.50 -27.99 -0.02
C GLY A 300 19.87 -27.01 1.09
N LEU A 301 18.90 -26.25 1.58
CA LEU A 301 19.07 -25.34 2.71
C LEU A 301 17.94 -25.62 3.69
N LYS A 302 18.25 -25.99 4.93
CA LYS A 302 17.21 -26.27 5.93
C LYS A 302 16.84 -25.02 6.72
N ASN A 303 17.81 -24.23 7.16
CA ASN A 303 17.58 -23.04 7.96
C ASN A 303 18.52 -21.90 7.56
N ILE A 304 18.03 -20.67 7.69
CA ILE A 304 18.82 -19.46 7.46
C ILE A 304 18.53 -18.43 8.56
N SER A 305 19.57 -17.73 9.04
CA SER A 305 19.42 -16.58 9.90
C SER A 305 20.29 -15.40 9.48
N PHE A 306 19.74 -14.20 9.60
CA PHE A 306 20.46 -12.93 9.53
C PHE A 306 20.28 -12.23 10.88
N ASN A 307 21.37 -11.78 11.49
CA ASN A 307 21.36 -11.11 12.79
C ASN A 307 21.92 -9.69 12.63
N GLN A 308 21.14 -8.68 13.06
CA GLN A 308 21.52 -7.27 13.04
C GLN A 308 21.91 -6.73 11.64
N GLY A 309 21.17 -7.14 10.61
CA GLY A 309 21.44 -6.76 9.24
C GLY A 309 21.07 -5.32 8.87
N LYS A 310 21.60 -4.84 7.76
CA LYS A 310 21.26 -3.55 7.14
C LYS A 310 21.03 -3.73 5.64
N ILE A 311 20.08 -2.96 5.11
CA ILE A 311 19.81 -2.90 3.68
C ILE A 311 19.74 -1.43 3.26
N LEU A 312 20.43 -1.07 2.18
CA LEU A 312 20.38 0.26 1.57
C LEU A 312 20.19 0.15 0.06
N VAL A 313 19.15 0.78 -0.47
CA VAL A 313 18.88 0.83 -1.92
C VAL A 313 19.01 2.26 -2.43
N LEU A 314 19.82 2.41 -3.48
CA LEU A 314 20.19 3.68 -4.09
C LEU A 314 19.85 3.71 -5.58
N GLN A 315 19.44 4.88 -6.07
CA GLN A 315 19.38 5.18 -7.50
C GLN A 315 20.77 5.44 -8.09
N SER A 316 20.85 5.58 -9.42
CA SER A 316 22.09 5.89 -10.14
C SER A 316 22.70 7.26 -9.78
N ASN A 317 21.90 8.19 -9.24
CA ASN A 317 22.32 9.48 -8.69
C ASN A 317 22.64 9.41 -7.18
N LEU A 318 22.72 8.21 -6.60
CA LEU A 318 22.94 7.95 -5.18
C LEU A 318 21.80 8.43 -4.25
N GLN A 319 20.63 8.78 -4.80
CA GLN A 319 19.46 9.06 -3.97
C GLN A 319 18.95 7.78 -3.31
N LYS A 320 18.73 7.84 -1.99
CA LYS A 320 18.13 6.75 -1.22
C LYS A 320 16.68 6.51 -1.60
N THR A 321 16.35 5.28 -1.99
CA THR A 321 14.97 4.84 -2.29
C THR A 321 14.42 3.86 -1.28
N ALA A 322 15.27 3.06 -0.64
CA ALA A 322 14.86 2.23 0.49
C ALA A 322 16.00 2.04 1.50
N SER A 323 15.66 1.86 2.76
CA SER A 323 16.61 1.38 3.77
C SER A 323 15.91 0.58 4.86
N ILE A 324 16.63 -0.34 5.49
CA ILE A 324 16.23 -1.10 6.67
C ILE A 324 17.45 -1.20 7.58
N ASP A 325 17.28 -0.91 8.86
CA ASP A 325 18.31 -1.10 9.89
C ASP A 325 17.93 -2.26 10.82
N ASN A 326 18.95 -2.83 11.48
CA ASN A 326 18.80 -3.87 12.51
C ASN A 326 17.83 -5.00 12.13
N PHE A 327 17.94 -5.49 10.91
CA PHE A 327 17.12 -6.56 10.37
C PHE A 327 17.55 -7.91 10.95
N ASN A 328 16.66 -8.56 11.70
CA ASN A 328 16.79 -9.92 12.17
C ASN A 328 15.78 -10.80 11.44
N PHE A 329 16.24 -11.91 10.90
CA PHE A 329 15.42 -12.81 10.10
C PHE A 329 15.83 -14.23 10.37
N LYS A 330 14.85 -15.09 10.65
CA LYS A 330 15.07 -16.51 10.81
C LYS A 330 13.99 -17.27 10.07
N LEU A 331 14.40 -18.13 9.14
CA LEU A 331 13.52 -19.10 8.49
C LEU A 331 14.00 -20.50 8.84
N SER A 332 13.04 -21.35 9.21
CA SER A 332 13.32 -22.74 9.57
C SER A 332 12.54 -23.73 8.72
N ASN A 333 13.15 -24.91 8.52
CA ASN A 333 12.59 -26.02 7.73
C ASN A 333 12.21 -25.58 6.31
N ILE A 334 13.13 -24.92 5.64
CA ILE A 334 12.97 -24.55 4.24
C ILE A 334 12.90 -25.83 3.41
N VAL A 335 11.86 -25.93 2.59
CA VAL A 335 11.65 -27.02 1.63
C VAL A 335 11.71 -26.44 0.22
N PHE A 336 12.66 -26.91 -0.56
CA PHE A 336 12.85 -26.57 -1.96
C PHE A 336 12.85 -27.87 -2.79
N ASP A 337 11.75 -28.13 -3.51
CA ASP A 337 11.57 -29.36 -4.28
C ASP A 337 10.91 -29.12 -5.65
N LYS A 338 10.69 -30.19 -6.42
CA LYS A 338 10.05 -30.14 -7.75
C LYS A 338 8.62 -29.56 -7.72
N ASN A 339 7.96 -29.59 -6.57
CA ASN A 339 6.64 -29.04 -6.38
C ASN A 339 6.73 -27.54 -6.06
N THR A 340 7.61 -27.13 -5.13
CA THR A 340 7.75 -25.72 -4.73
C THR A 340 8.34 -24.86 -5.84
N VAL A 341 9.25 -25.38 -6.66
CA VAL A 341 9.86 -24.63 -7.79
C VAL A 341 8.83 -24.08 -8.79
N LYS A 342 7.65 -24.71 -8.88
CA LYS A 342 6.55 -24.28 -9.75
C LYS A 342 5.63 -23.24 -9.09
N GLU A 343 5.80 -23.00 -7.79
CA GLU A 343 5.01 -22.04 -7.03
C GLU A 343 5.53 -20.61 -7.21
N LYS A 344 4.68 -19.63 -6.89
CA LYS A 344 5.03 -18.20 -7.01
C LYS A 344 6.15 -17.78 -6.06
N ILE A 345 6.23 -18.44 -4.89
CA ILE A 345 7.37 -18.38 -3.97
C ILE A 345 8.00 -19.78 -4.03
N PRO A 346 9.22 -19.93 -4.58
CA PRO A 346 9.71 -21.25 -4.99
C PRO A 346 10.20 -22.15 -3.85
N PHE A 347 9.81 -21.86 -2.60
CA PHE A 347 10.16 -22.61 -1.40
C PHE A 347 9.05 -22.48 -0.35
N ARG A 348 8.97 -23.45 0.57
CA ARG A 348 8.09 -23.42 1.74
C ARG A 348 8.91 -23.39 3.03
N PHE A 349 8.34 -22.91 4.13
CA PHE A 349 8.97 -22.89 5.45
C PHE A 349 7.89 -23.11 6.52
N THR A 350 8.27 -23.56 7.73
CA THR A 350 7.30 -23.80 8.82
C THR A 350 7.19 -22.59 9.74
N ASN A 351 8.34 -22.03 10.14
CA ASN A 351 8.41 -20.96 11.14
C ASN A 351 9.22 -19.80 10.59
N HIS A 352 8.83 -18.59 10.98
CA HIS A 352 9.58 -17.39 10.70
C HIS A 352 9.58 -16.48 11.92
N ASN A 353 10.72 -15.80 12.13
CA ASN A 353 10.81 -14.65 13.02
C ASN A 353 11.44 -13.52 12.21
N ILE A 354 10.78 -12.37 12.17
CA ILE A 354 11.23 -11.20 11.44
C ILE A 354 11.16 -10.01 12.37
N GLU A 355 12.25 -9.29 12.49
CA GLU A 355 12.33 -8.02 13.19
C GLU A 355 13.13 -7.04 12.35
N ALA A 356 12.65 -5.82 12.20
CA ALA A 356 13.29 -4.80 11.38
C ALA A 356 13.01 -3.42 11.96
N GLU A 357 14.00 -2.53 11.93
CA GLU A 357 13.89 -1.18 12.49
C GLU A 357 14.22 -0.12 11.44
N ASN A 358 13.73 1.11 11.65
CA ASN A 358 14.00 2.28 10.81
C ASN A 358 13.81 2.05 9.31
N ILE A 359 12.71 1.40 8.93
CA ILE A 359 12.40 1.10 7.53
C ILE A 359 12.02 2.41 6.84
N TYR A 360 12.61 2.66 5.68
CA TYR A 360 12.27 3.76 4.79
C TYR A 360 12.03 3.21 3.38
N LEU A 361 10.98 3.68 2.72
CA LEU A 361 10.69 3.36 1.32
C LEU A 361 10.10 4.58 0.61
N LYS A 362 10.79 5.08 -0.41
CA LYS A 362 10.25 6.09 -1.32
C LYS A 362 9.24 5.42 -2.25
N THR A 363 7.96 5.74 -2.12
CA THR A 363 6.87 5.13 -2.92
C THR A 363 6.74 5.78 -4.29
N ASP A 364 6.93 7.10 -4.35
CA ASP A 364 7.02 7.91 -5.57
C ASP A 364 7.75 9.23 -5.26
N ASP A 365 7.74 10.19 -6.19
CA ASP A 365 8.39 11.49 -5.99
C ASP A 365 7.69 12.42 -5.00
N LEU A 366 6.45 12.11 -4.61
CA LEU A 366 5.63 12.91 -3.70
C LEU A 366 5.55 12.31 -2.30
N GLN A 367 5.84 11.03 -2.11
CA GLN A 367 5.61 10.32 -0.85
C GLN A 367 6.69 9.30 -0.50
N ALA A 368 6.88 9.11 0.79
CA ALA A 368 7.66 8.02 1.36
C ALA A 368 6.95 7.38 2.55
N LEU A 369 7.23 6.12 2.78
CA LEU A 369 6.83 5.35 3.95
C LEU A 369 8.02 5.24 4.91
N LYS A 370 7.74 5.41 6.19
CA LYS A 370 8.65 5.18 7.31
C LYS A 370 7.97 4.27 8.31
N ILE A 371 8.72 3.30 8.85
CA ILE A 371 8.23 2.45 9.94
C ILE A 371 9.34 2.37 10.98
N GLY A 372 8.99 2.65 12.23
CA GLY A 372 9.94 2.57 13.35
C GLY A 372 10.39 1.14 13.59
N LYS A 373 9.42 0.21 13.68
CA LYS A 373 9.71 -1.21 13.92
C LYS A 373 8.64 -2.11 13.30
N ILE A 374 9.05 -3.24 12.71
CA ILE A 374 8.17 -4.36 12.37
C ILE A 374 8.64 -5.58 13.15
N LYS A 375 7.71 -6.32 13.72
CA LYS A 375 7.96 -7.62 14.37
C LYS A 375 6.92 -8.62 13.88
N SER A 376 7.36 -9.80 13.45
CA SER A 376 6.53 -10.95 13.08
C SER A 376 7.00 -12.18 13.85
N GLU A 377 6.30 -12.52 14.92
CA GLU A 377 6.56 -13.73 15.71
C GLU A 377 5.51 -14.78 15.35
N ASN A 378 5.86 -15.68 14.44
CA ASN A 378 4.96 -16.69 13.86
C ASN A 378 3.75 -16.08 13.12
N GLN A 379 2.65 -15.80 13.80
CA GLN A 379 1.39 -15.40 13.17
C GLN A 379 1.02 -13.95 13.45
N ASP A 380 1.49 -13.36 14.54
CA ASP A 380 1.17 -11.98 14.87
C ASP A 380 2.21 -11.03 14.24
N ILE A 381 1.73 -9.97 13.61
CA ILE A 381 2.57 -8.92 13.03
C ILE A 381 2.26 -7.60 13.75
N THR A 382 3.29 -7.00 14.33
CA THR A 382 3.23 -5.65 14.89
C THR A 382 4.04 -4.70 14.03
N ILE A 383 3.47 -3.52 13.76
CA ILE A 383 4.11 -2.41 13.05
C ILE A 383 3.99 -1.19 13.96
N ASP A 384 5.11 -0.73 14.52
CA ASP A 384 5.16 0.41 15.41
C ASP A 384 5.66 1.66 14.68
N ASN A 385 5.06 2.80 14.99
CA ASN A 385 5.37 4.11 14.42
C ASN A 385 5.35 4.10 12.88
N PHE A 386 4.22 3.69 12.30
CA PHE A 386 4.02 3.77 10.85
C PHE A 386 3.73 5.22 10.46
N GLU A 387 4.46 5.71 9.46
CA GLU A 387 4.23 7.00 8.84
C GLU A 387 4.27 6.90 7.31
N MET A 388 3.28 7.48 6.65
CA MET A 388 3.37 7.84 5.23
C MET A 388 3.48 9.35 5.16
N ILE A 389 4.63 9.84 4.70
CA ILE A 389 4.99 11.25 4.74
C ILE A 389 4.99 11.90 3.35
N PRO A 390 4.58 13.16 3.25
CA PRO A 390 4.73 13.95 2.03
C PRO A 390 6.21 14.34 1.84
N LEU A 391 6.73 14.14 0.63
CA LEU A 391 8.02 14.65 0.16
C LEU A 391 7.88 15.97 -0.63
N GLY A 392 6.66 16.27 -1.11
CA GLY A 392 6.38 17.46 -1.89
C GLY A 392 4.87 17.76 -1.97
N LYS A 393 4.52 18.81 -2.71
CA LYS A 393 3.13 19.19 -3.01
C LYS A 393 2.80 18.82 -4.45
N SER A 394 1.51 18.57 -4.73
CA SER A 394 1.03 18.32 -6.08
C SER A 394 -0.27 19.07 -6.33
N SER A 395 -0.40 19.68 -7.50
CA SER A 395 -1.66 20.26 -7.98
C SER A 395 -2.55 19.22 -8.66
N HIS A 396 -2.04 18.01 -8.96
CA HIS A 396 -2.73 17.01 -9.78
C HIS A 396 -3.02 15.68 -9.08
N LYS A 397 -2.36 15.39 -7.95
CA LYS A 397 -2.52 14.16 -7.16
C LYS A 397 -2.69 14.50 -5.69
N ASP A 398 -3.64 13.87 -5.02
CA ASP A 398 -3.79 14.00 -3.57
C ASP A 398 -2.53 13.45 -2.87
N VAL A 399 -2.03 14.18 -1.87
CA VAL A 399 -0.87 13.77 -1.07
C VAL A 399 -1.34 13.46 0.35
N LEU A 400 -0.94 12.30 0.87
CA LEU A 400 -1.39 11.79 2.16
C LEU A 400 -0.24 11.92 3.19
N ASP A 401 -0.60 12.39 4.39
CA ASP A 401 0.24 12.42 5.60
C ASP A 401 -0.48 11.60 6.68
N ILE A 402 -0.05 10.35 6.86
CA ILE A 402 -0.68 9.37 7.75
C ILE A 402 0.33 8.95 8.79
N LYS A 403 -0.03 8.99 10.06
CA LYS A 403 0.80 8.46 11.16
C LYS A 403 -0.04 7.58 12.07
N THR A 404 0.51 6.51 12.62
CA THR A 404 -0.15 5.69 13.64
C THR A 404 0.90 5.07 14.55
N ASP A 405 0.58 4.98 15.83
CA ASP A 405 1.52 4.51 16.85
C ASP A 405 1.76 3.00 16.71
N LYS A 406 0.70 2.25 16.39
CA LYS A 406 0.74 0.78 16.28
C LYS A 406 -0.31 0.25 15.33
N ILE A 407 0.09 -0.70 14.49
CA ILE A 407 -0.79 -1.61 13.76
C ILE A 407 -0.49 -3.04 14.24
N LEU A 408 -1.50 -3.75 14.72
CA LEU A 408 -1.41 -5.16 15.09
C LEU A 408 -2.27 -5.98 14.13
N ILE A 409 -1.66 -6.97 13.48
CA ILE A 409 -2.34 -8.00 12.71
C ILE A 409 -2.25 -9.28 13.53
N THR A 410 -3.41 -9.80 13.97
CA THR A 410 -3.49 -10.98 14.82
C THR A 410 -3.75 -12.24 14.00
N ASN A 411 -2.99 -13.29 14.30
CA ASN A 411 -3.11 -14.63 13.73
C ASN A 411 -3.19 -14.61 12.19
N ASN A 412 -2.12 -14.14 11.56
CA ASN A 412 -1.95 -14.14 10.11
C ASN A 412 -1.71 -15.56 9.60
N GLN A 413 -2.63 -16.03 8.76
CA GLN A 413 -2.59 -17.33 8.08
C GLN A 413 -2.54 -17.17 6.56
N SER A 414 -2.10 -16.01 6.09
CA SER A 414 -2.08 -15.67 4.68
C SER A 414 -1.07 -16.52 3.93
N LYS A 415 -1.46 -17.01 2.75
CA LYS A 415 -0.63 -17.86 1.89
C LYS A 415 -1.04 -17.73 0.44
N TYR A 416 -0.14 -18.11 -0.45
CA TYR A 416 -0.53 -18.38 -1.83
C TYR A 416 -1.16 -19.77 -1.93
N ILE A 417 -2.28 -19.88 -2.66
CA ILE A 417 -2.87 -21.16 -3.07
C ILE A 417 -2.84 -21.16 -4.60
N GLY A 418 -1.91 -21.92 -5.17
CA GLY A 418 -1.57 -21.80 -6.60
C GLY A 418 -1.07 -20.38 -6.91
N GLN A 419 -1.77 -19.65 -7.78
CA GLN A 419 -1.44 -18.27 -8.14
C GLN A 419 -2.20 -17.20 -7.33
N GLN A 420 -3.24 -17.60 -6.58
CA GLN A 420 -4.11 -16.69 -5.85
C GLN A 420 -3.55 -16.37 -4.46
N LEU A 421 -3.50 -15.09 -4.12
CA LEU A 421 -3.15 -14.63 -2.77
C LEU A 421 -4.35 -14.76 -1.84
N ASN A 422 -4.26 -15.63 -0.84
CA ASN A 422 -5.28 -15.76 0.20
C ASN A 422 -4.82 -15.01 1.45
N LEU A 423 -5.46 -13.87 1.73
CA LEU A 423 -5.26 -13.08 2.94
C LEU A 423 -6.23 -13.58 4.01
N ASN A 424 -5.71 -14.00 5.16
CA ASN A 424 -6.51 -14.49 6.27
C ASN A 424 -5.94 -14.01 7.60
N PHE A 425 -6.69 -13.16 8.31
CA PHE A 425 -6.30 -12.61 9.61
C PHE A 425 -7.48 -12.71 10.58
N VAL A 426 -7.20 -12.98 11.87
CA VAL A 426 -8.24 -12.89 12.92
C VAL A 426 -8.63 -11.44 13.16
N GLY A 427 -7.68 -10.51 13.17
CA GLY A 427 -7.97 -9.11 13.41
C GLY A 427 -6.88 -8.15 12.95
N ILE A 428 -7.28 -6.91 12.72
CA ILE A 428 -6.40 -5.77 12.52
C ILE A 428 -6.80 -4.69 13.51
N ASP A 429 -5.86 -4.24 14.34
CA ASP A 429 -6.06 -3.14 15.30
C ASP A 429 -5.10 -1.99 14.94
N VAL A 430 -5.64 -0.79 14.69
CA VAL A 430 -4.89 0.43 14.37
C VAL A 430 -5.10 1.46 15.49
N VAL A 431 -4.01 1.96 16.07
CA VAL A 431 -4.05 2.79 17.28
C VAL A 431 -3.60 4.23 16.99
N ASN A 432 -4.41 5.20 17.42
CA ASN A 432 -4.15 6.64 17.32
C ASN A 432 -3.81 7.13 15.89
N PRO A 433 -4.48 6.68 14.80
CA PRO A 433 -4.11 7.16 13.48
C PRO A 433 -4.42 8.64 13.29
N LYS A 434 -3.43 9.41 12.84
CA LYS A 434 -3.56 10.81 12.44
C LYS A 434 -3.49 10.87 10.93
N ILE A 435 -4.62 11.17 10.29
CA ILE A 435 -4.77 11.16 8.84
C ILE A 435 -4.96 12.60 8.35
N LYS A 436 -4.06 13.06 7.48
CA LYS A 436 -4.22 14.32 6.74
C LYS A 436 -4.16 14.06 5.25
N ILE A 437 -5.08 14.69 4.51
CA ILE A 437 -5.14 14.64 3.05
C ILE A 437 -4.95 16.06 2.51
N PHE A 438 -3.91 16.26 1.71
CA PHE A 438 -3.72 17.46 0.91
C PHE A 438 -4.32 17.23 -0.47
N SER A 439 -5.50 17.80 -0.71
CA SER A 439 -6.24 17.61 -1.96
C SER A 439 -5.60 18.38 -3.13
N ALA A 440 -5.54 17.73 -4.28
CA ALA A 440 -5.12 18.33 -5.54
C ALA A 440 -6.15 19.35 -6.06
N ARG A 441 -5.65 20.41 -6.72
CA ARG A 441 -6.48 21.47 -7.33
C ARG A 441 -7.15 21.00 -8.63
N HIS A 442 -6.40 20.27 -9.45
CA HIS A 442 -6.83 19.76 -10.75
C HIS A 442 -6.64 18.24 -10.74
N LYS A 443 -7.60 17.49 -10.17
CA LYS A 443 -7.53 16.02 -10.20
C LYS A 443 -7.46 15.57 -11.66
N ALA A 444 -6.33 15.02 -12.07
CA ALA A 444 -6.18 14.44 -13.40
C ALA A 444 -7.24 13.35 -13.57
N GLN A 445 -7.91 13.32 -14.73
CA GLN A 445 -8.78 12.19 -15.06
C GLN A 445 -7.95 10.91 -14.97
N ALA A 446 -8.38 9.97 -14.12
CA ALA A 446 -7.71 8.70 -13.97
C ALA A 446 -7.66 8.02 -15.35
N LYS A 447 -6.48 7.90 -15.95
CA LYS A 447 -6.28 7.02 -17.11
C LYS A 447 -6.74 5.63 -16.68
N LYS A 448 -7.69 5.04 -17.40
CA LYS A 448 -8.10 3.64 -17.23
C LYS A 448 -6.90 2.75 -17.55
N ASN A 449 -6.01 2.57 -16.60
CA ASN A 449 -4.99 1.54 -16.71
C ASN A 449 -5.71 0.19 -16.58
N THR A 450 -5.68 -0.58 -17.66
CA THR A 450 -6.21 -1.95 -17.80
C THR A 450 -5.40 -2.99 -17.01
N SER A 451 -4.75 -2.59 -15.92
CA SER A 451 -4.11 -3.52 -14.99
C SER A 451 -5.19 -4.45 -14.45
N SER A 452 -5.12 -5.73 -14.79
CA SER A 452 -6.01 -6.73 -14.22
C SER A 452 -5.83 -6.73 -12.70
N THR A 453 -6.92 -6.63 -11.94
CA THR A 453 -6.89 -6.80 -10.49
C THR A 453 -6.24 -8.16 -10.20
N PRO A 454 -5.18 -8.22 -9.38
CA PRO A 454 -4.53 -9.49 -9.06
C PRO A 454 -5.55 -10.47 -8.47
N ASP A 455 -5.36 -11.76 -8.69
CA ASP A 455 -6.26 -12.77 -8.12
C ASP A 455 -5.98 -12.92 -6.62
N PHE A 456 -6.99 -12.61 -5.80
CA PHE A 456 -6.90 -12.67 -4.35
C PHE A 456 -8.25 -12.99 -3.71
N LYS A 457 -8.18 -13.49 -2.49
CA LYS A 457 -9.30 -13.62 -1.55
C LYS A 457 -8.84 -13.11 -0.20
N ALA A 458 -9.64 -12.28 0.45
CA ALA A 458 -9.35 -11.70 1.76
C ALA A 458 -10.47 -12.00 2.74
N LEU A 459 -10.10 -12.53 3.91
CA LEU A 459 -10.97 -12.77 5.06
C LEU A 459 -10.31 -12.13 6.29
N ILE A 460 -11.00 -11.18 6.92
CA ILE A 460 -10.51 -10.47 8.09
C ILE A 460 -11.60 -10.53 9.16
N GLY A 461 -11.31 -11.17 10.29
CA GLY A 461 -12.29 -11.37 11.35
C GLY A 461 -12.80 -10.06 11.94
N LYS A 462 -11.90 -9.12 12.25
CA LYS A 462 -12.22 -7.76 12.73
C LYS A 462 -11.25 -6.70 12.22
N LEU A 463 -11.73 -5.47 12.04
CA LEU A 463 -10.90 -4.27 11.88
C LEU A 463 -11.31 -3.24 12.93
N ASN A 464 -10.39 -2.89 13.82
CA ASN A 464 -10.58 -1.86 14.81
C ASN A 464 -9.63 -0.70 14.52
N ILE A 465 -10.18 0.50 14.50
CA ILE A 465 -9.43 1.75 14.48
C ILE A 465 -9.84 2.52 15.72
N SER A 466 -8.86 2.85 16.57
CA SER A 466 -9.12 3.52 17.85
C SER A 466 -8.47 4.90 17.90
N ASN A 467 -9.21 5.87 18.41
CA ASN A 467 -8.74 7.23 18.68
C ASN A 467 -8.12 7.93 17.45
N GLY A 468 -8.71 7.73 16.28
CA GLY A 468 -8.25 8.32 15.03
C GLY A 468 -8.60 9.80 14.90
N THR A 469 -7.82 10.56 14.14
CA THR A 469 -8.11 11.95 13.76
C THR A 469 -7.98 12.11 12.26
N PHE A 470 -8.81 12.98 11.68
CA PHE A 470 -8.83 13.21 10.23
C PHE A 470 -8.85 14.70 9.90
N LYS A 471 -8.08 15.12 8.90
CA LYS A 471 -8.16 16.44 8.29
C LYS A 471 -8.02 16.36 6.77
N GLN A 472 -8.89 17.05 6.05
CA GLN A 472 -8.75 17.32 4.64
C GLN A 472 -8.42 18.80 4.43
N ILE A 473 -7.34 19.07 3.70
CA ILE A 473 -6.85 20.40 3.39
C ILE A 473 -6.87 20.57 1.88
N SER A 474 -7.53 21.61 1.38
CA SER A 474 -7.54 21.98 -0.03
C SER A 474 -7.19 23.45 -0.16
N GLU A 475 -6.23 23.78 -1.02
CA GLU A 475 -5.74 25.16 -1.22
C GLU A 475 -5.36 25.87 0.09
N GLY A 476 -4.75 25.13 1.02
CA GLY A 476 -4.34 25.64 2.34
C GLY A 476 -5.47 25.83 3.35
N LYS A 477 -6.72 25.55 2.98
CA LYS A 477 -7.89 25.66 3.86
C LYS A 477 -8.38 24.29 4.30
N GLU A 478 -8.72 24.16 5.58
CA GLU A 478 -9.36 22.95 6.11
C GLU A 478 -10.78 22.84 5.54
N LYS A 479 -11.07 21.71 4.90
CA LYS A 479 -12.38 21.42 4.28
C LYS A 479 -13.21 20.44 5.10
N LEU A 480 -12.55 19.50 5.78
CA LEU A 480 -13.20 18.54 6.65
C LEU A 480 -12.24 18.23 7.79
N SER A 481 -12.72 18.16 9.02
CA SER A 481 -11.99 17.61 10.14
C SER A 481 -12.86 16.75 11.03
N VAL A 482 -12.24 15.74 11.63
CA VAL A 482 -12.82 14.88 12.65
C VAL A 482 -11.83 14.82 13.80
N GLY A 483 -12.22 15.37 14.95
CA GLY A 483 -11.37 15.48 16.13
C GLY A 483 -11.05 14.14 16.78
N LYS A 484 -12.00 13.21 16.79
CA LYS A 484 -11.79 11.82 17.20
C LYS A 484 -12.75 10.90 16.44
N PHE A 485 -12.29 9.73 15.99
CA PHE A 485 -13.16 8.67 15.48
C PHE A 485 -12.68 7.28 15.93
N ASP A 486 -13.64 6.38 16.08
CA ASP A 486 -13.39 4.95 16.29
C ASP A 486 -14.22 4.15 15.27
N ILE A 487 -13.63 3.09 14.71
CA ILE A 487 -14.27 2.23 13.71
C ILE A 487 -14.08 0.78 14.15
N ASN A 488 -15.16 0.01 14.23
CA ASN A 488 -15.12 -1.43 14.48
C ASN A 488 -15.92 -2.11 13.38
N LEU A 489 -15.26 -2.90 12.54
CA LEU A 489 -15.88 -3.67 11.47
C LEU A 489 -15.68 -5.17 11.76
N ASN A 490 -16.71 -5.98 11.58
CA ASN A 490 -16.65 -7.43 11.79
C ASN A 490 -16.93 -8.20 10.50
N GLU A 491 -16.19 -9.30 10.33
CA GLU A 491 -16.27 -10.23 9.20
C GLU A 491 -16.09 -9.54 7.84
N LEU A 492 -14.94 -8.90 7.62
CA LEU A 492 -14.64 -8.26 6.35
C LEU A 492 -14.26 -9.31 5.30
N LYS A 493 -14.83 -9.21 4.10
CA LYS A 493 -14.50 -10.08 2.96
C LYS A 493 -14.27 -9.26 1.71
N SER A 494 -13.25 -9.62 0.95
CA SER A 494 -12.97 -9.04 -0.37
C SER A 494 -12.35 -10.08 -1.29
N ASP A 495 -12.53 -9.90 -2.59
CA ASP A 495 -11.93 -10.71 -3.64
C ASP A 495 -11.83 -9.90 -4.94
N LYS A 496 -11.38 -10.54 -6.02
CA LYS A 496 -11.24 -9.91 -7.35
C LYS A 496 -12.55 -9.29 -7.88
N ASN A 497 -13.71 -9.82 -7.53
CA ASN A 497 -15.01 -9.32 -7.99
C ASN A 497 -15.49 -8.19 -7.07
N ILE A 498 -15.46 -8.41 -5.76
CA ILE A 498 -15.88 -7.42 -4.75
C ILE A 498 -15.02 -6.15 -4.86
N ALA A 499 -13.72 -6.27 -5.13
CA ALA A 499 -12.81 -5.12 -5.28
C ALA A 499 -13.14 -4.18 -6.45
N LYS A 500 -14.05 -4.58 -7.35
CA LYS A 500 -14.55 -3.75 -8.47
C LYS A 500 -15.84 -3.01 -8.14
N GLU A 501 -16.49 -3.37 -7.03
CA GLU A 501 -17.68 -2.68 -6.53
C GLU A 501 -17.31 -1.32 -5.94
N ASP A 502 -18.31 -0.48 -5.66
CA ASP A 502 -18.10 0.86 -5.09
C ASP A 502 -17.44 0.80 -3.71
N LEU A 503 -17.83 -0.19 -2.90
CA LEU A 503 -17.15 -0.55 -1.65
C LEU A 503 -16.35 -1.83 -1.91
N PRO A 504 -15.00 -1.79 -1.89
CA PRO A 504 -14.18 -2.92 -2.31
C PRO A 504 -14.10 -4.06 -1.28
N PHE A 505 -15.07 -4.14 -0.37
CA PHE A 505 -15.21 -5.17 0.64
C PHE A 505 -16.65 -5.22 1.13
N THR A 506 -17.05 -6.38 1.66
CA THR A 506 -18.31 -6.56 2.39
C THR A 506 -18.04 -6.64 3.88
N ILE A 507 -19.01 -6.20 4.68
CA ILE A 507 -18.97 -6.23 6.14
C ILE A 507 -20.29 -6.79 6.65
N LYS A 508 -20.26 -7.56 7.73
CA LYS A 508 -21.48 -8.06 8.36
C LYS A 508 -22.09 -7.05 9.32
N ASN A 509 -21.24 -6.51 10.21
CA ASN A 509 -21.63 -5.55 11.24
C ASN A 509 -20.57 -4.46 11.35
N HIS A 510 -20.99 -3.25 11.69
CA HIS A 510 -20.07 -2.17 12.02
C HIS A 510 -20.58 -1.25 13.12
N LEU A 511 -19.63 -0.63 13.82
CA LEU A 511 -19.83 0.49 14.73
C LEU A 511 -18.83 1.57 14.37
N ILE A 512 -19.33 2.74 13.99
CA ILE A 512 -18.53 3.94 13.70
C ILE A 512 -18.95 5.02 14.68
N THR A 513 -17.98 5.60 15.39
CA THR A 513 -18.19 6.79 16.23
C THR A 513 -17.27 7.91 15.76
N ALA A 514 -17.76 9.14 15.82
CA ALA A 514 -16.95 10.32 15.57
C ALA A 514 -17.34 11.44 16.54
N LYS A 515 -16.38 12.31 16.87
CA LYS A 515 -16.58 13.49 17.70
C LYS A 515 -15.92 14.70 17.04
N THR A 516 -16.55 15.87 17.22
CA THR A 516 -16.06 17.16 16.68
C THR A 516 -15.82 17.08 15.18
N VAL A 517 -16.90 16.88 14.42
CA VAL A 517 -16.85 16.89 12.95
C VAL A 517 -17.11 18.32 12.49
N ASN A 518 -16.20 18.87 11.68
CA ASN A 518 -16.36 20.17 11.04
C ASN A 518 -16.25 20.00 9.53
N LEU A 519 -17.20 20.54 8.78
CA LEU A 519 -17.25 20.47 7.33
C LEU A 519 -17.43 21.88 6.75
N ASP A 520 -16.59 22.21 5.77
CA ASP A 520 -16.76 23.36 4.90
C ASP A 520 -17.88 23.07 3.88
N ALA A 521 -19.10 23.52 4.18
CA ALA A 521 -20.31 23.22 3.42
C ALA A 521 -20.58 24.26 2.32
N GLY A 522 -19.59 24.47 1.45
CA GLY A 522 -19.71 25.33 0.26
C GLY A 522 -19.35 26.80 0.51
N LYS A 523 -19.86 27.72 -0.32
CA LYS A 523 -19.44 29.13 -0.29
C LYS A 523 -19.85 29.85 0.99
N HIS A 524 -21.07 29.60 1.47
CA HIS A 524 -21.69 30.41 2.53
C HIS A 524 -21.81 29.72 3.89
N TYR A 525 -21.63 28.40 3.98
CA TYR A 525 -21.99 27.66 5.18
C TYR A 525 -20.88 26.75 5.70
N ARG A 526 -20.91 26.50 7.01
CA ARG A 526 -20.14 25.46 7.69
C ARG A 526 -21.11 24.54 8.43
N LEU A 527 -20.79 23.26 8.44
CA LEU A 527 -21.50 22.26 9.23
C LEU A 527 -20.61 21.83 10.40
N LYS A 528 -21.17 21.79 11.59
CA LYS A 528 -20.54 21.24 12.79
C LYS A 528 -21.41 20.13 13.35
N LEU A 529 -20.79 19.13 13.93
CA LEU A 529 -21.46 18.04 14.62
C LEU A 529 -20.63 17.63 15.83
N ALA A 530 -21.23 17.63 17.02
CA ALA A 530 -20.53 17.27 18.24
C ALA A 530 -20.18 15.78 18.29
N SER A 531 -21.11 14.90 17.94
CA SER A 531 -20.82 13.48 17.79
C SER A 531 -21.75 12.74 16.83
N LEU A 532 -21.21 11.66 16.25
CA LEU A 532 -21.90 10.68 15.42
C LEU A 532 -21.71 9.29 16.02
N LYS A 533 -22.75 8.46 16.00
CA LYS A 533 -22.67 7.01 16.24
C LYS A 533 -23.51 6.29 15.18
N ASN A 534 -22.92 5.34 14.47
CA ASN A 534 -23.62 4.55 13.46
C ASN A 534 -23.37 3.05 13.70
N THR A 535 -24.44 2.26 13.76
CA THR A 535 -24.42 0.79 14.01
C THR A 535 -24.84 -0.02 12.78
N GLY A 536 -24.83 0.59 11.59
CA GLY A 536 -25.42 0.06 10.37
C GLY A 536 -26.93 0.34 10.28
N LYS A 537 -27.73 -0.13 11.24
CA LYS A 537 -29.19 0.08 11.24
C LYS A 537 -29.64 1.41 11.82
N GLN A 538 -28.87 1.99 12.73
CA GLN A 538 -29.21 3.25 13.39
C GLN A 538 -28.04 4.22 13.33
N THR A 539 -28.35 5.49 13.04
CA THR A 539 -27.41 6.62 13.12
C THR A 539 -27.93 7.64 14.11
N ASP A 540 -27.10 8.01 15.08
CA ASP A 540 -27.38 9.07 16.04
C ASP A 540 -26.39 10.22 15.85
N LEU A 541 -26.93 11.43 15.71
CA LEU A 541 -26.18 12.68 15.52
C LEU A 541 -26.51 13.63 16.66
N GLN A 542 -25.51 14.15 17.35
CA GLN A 542 -25.69 15.07 18.49
C GLN A 542 -25.16 16.46 18.17
N ASN A 543 -25.94 17.49 18.50
CA ASN A 543 -25.64 18.91 18.32
C ASN A 543 -25.13 19.21 16.90
N LEU A 544 -26.00 19.02 15.91
CA LEU A 544 -25.71 19.42 14.53
C LEU A 544 -25.99 20.91 14.38
N GLU A 545 -25.03 21.64 13.83
CA GLU A 545 -25.15 23.07 13.52
C GLU A 545 -24.78 23.32 12.06
N PHE A 546 -25.71 23.83 11.27
CA PHE A 546 -25.47 24.37 9.93
C PHE A 546 -25.52 25.88 10.00
N LEU A 547 -24.35 26.51 9.97
CA LEU A 547 -24.17 27.92 10.31
C LEU A 547 -23.65 28.70 9.12
N PRO A 548 -24.10 29.95 8.92
CA PRO A 548 -23.50 30.83 7.94
C PRO A 548 -22.07 31.20 8.35
N LYS A 549 -21.23 31.43 7.34
CA LYS A 549 -19.86 31.95 7.50
C LYS A 549 -19.83 33.48 7.62
N TYR A 550 -20.91 34.13 7.21
CA TYR A 550 -21.06 35.58 7.17
C TYR A 550 -22.07 36.01 8.23
N SER A 551 -21.86 37.20 8.82
CA SER A 551 -22.93 37.92 9.50
C SER A 551 -23.99 38.35 8.48
N ARG A 552 -25.22 38.62 8.93
CA ARG A 552 -26.32 39.11 8.06
C ARG A 552 -25.88 40.25 7.15
N THR A 553 -25.32 41.32 7.72
CA THR A 553 -24.81 42.49 6.97
C THR A 553 -23.70 42.18 5.97
N ALA A 554 -22.88 41.15 6.23
CA ALA A 554 -21.81 40.75 5.31
C ALA A 554 -22.34 39.85 4.20
N PHE A 555 -23.34 39.02 4.51
CA PHE A 555 -24.02 38.15 3.54
C PHE A 555 -24.70 38.97 2.45
N SER A 556 -25.43 40.03 2.82
CA SER A 556 -26.14 40.91 1.87
C SER A 556 -25.21 41.59 0.86
N LYS A 557 -23.93 41.77 1.21
CA LYS A 557 -22.91 42.37 0.33
C LYS A 557 -22.27 41.39 -0.65
N VAL A 558 -22.47 40.07 -0.48
CA VAL A 558 -21.79 39.03 -1.29
C VAL A 558 -22.73 38.18 -2.14
N ILE A 559 -24.04 38.41 -2.03
CA ILE A 559 -25.08 37.83 -2.88
C ILE A 559 -25.42 38.80 -4.01
N ALA A 560 -25.76 38.25 -5.19
CA ALA A 560 -26.01 39.04 -6.40
C ALA A 560 -27.49 39.43 -6.55
N VAL A 561 -28.39 38.63 -5.97
CA VAL A 561 -29.84 38.79 -5.93
C VAL A 561 -30.32 38.37 -4.53
N GLU A 562 -31.60 38.59 -4.23
CA GLU A 562 -32.24 38.16 -2.98
C GLU A 562 -32.02 36.65 -2.72
N GLU A 563 -31.40 36.32 -1.59
CA GLU A 563 -31.15 34.94 -1.17
C GLU A 563 -31.40 34.77 0.34
N ASP A 564 -31.87 33.58 0.73
CA ASP A 564 -32.09 33.23 2.14
C ASP A 564 -30.79 32.82 2.85
N LEU A 565 -30.59 33.36 4.04
CA LEU A 565 -29.55 32.96 4.98
C LEU A 565 -30.12 32.03 6.05
N TYR A 566 -29.67 30.77 6.05
CA TYR A 566 -30.13 29.75 6.99
C TYR A 566 -29.22 29.61 8.20
N THR A 567 -29.80 29.55 9.40
CA THR A 567 -29.12 29.10 10.62
C THR A 567 -29.91 27.94 11.20
N ILE A 568 -29.33 26.75 11.21
CA ILE A 568 -30.02 25.52 11.66
C ILE A 568 -29.21 24.88 12.77
N LYS A 569 -29.86 24.60 13.89
CA LYS A 569 -29.27 23.87 15.03
C LYS A 569 -30.22 22.78 15.46
N THR A 570 -29.71 21.63 15.86
CA THR A 570 -30.54 20.57 16.45
C THR A 570 -29.74 19.80 17.49
N LYS A 571 -30.38 19.49 18.62
CA LYS A 571 -29.74 18.77 19.70
C LYS A 571 -29.50 17.31 19.34
N HIS A 572 -30.47 16.64 18.72
CA HIS A 572 -30.37 15.22 18.40
C HIS A 572 -31.14 14.84 17.14
N ILE A 573 -30.49 14.08 16.27
CA ILE A 573 -31.14 13.40 15.15
C ILE A 573 -30.90 11.89 15.29
N THR A 574 -31.97 11.10 15.18
CA THR A 574 -31.89 9.64 15.03
C THR A 574 -32.40 9.25 13.65
N ILE A 575 -31.65 8.42 12.94
CA ILE A 575 -32.00 7.85 11.64
C ILE A 575 -32.01 6.33 11.77
N THR A 576 -33.15 5.72 11.46
CA THR A 576 -33.32 4.27 11.36
C THR A 576 -33.29 3.88 9.88
N ASP A 577 -32.23 3.18 9.49
CA ASP A 577 -32.00 2.69 8.14
C ASP A 577 -32.78 1.39 7.91
N LYS A 578 -33.34 1.23 6.71
CA LYS A 578 -33.99 -0.01 6.29
C LYS A 578 -33.01 -0.90 5.51
N ASP A 579 -32.48 -0.38 4.41
CA ASP A 579 -31.55 -1.07 3.51
C ASP A 579 -30.85 -0.11 2.52
N SER A 580 -30.47 1.09 2.96
CA SER A 580 -29.81 2.07 2.09
C SER A 580 -28.47 1.56 1.56
N LYS A 581 -28.10 2.02 0.36
CA LYS A 581 -26.82 1.75 -0.31
C LYS A 581 -26.18 3.07 -0.68
N ILE A 582 -24.95 3.32 -0.23
CA ILE A 582 -24.22 4.56 -0.54
C ILE A 582 -23.04 4.21 -1.46
N GLY A 583 -22.92 4.94 -2.59
CA GLY A 583 -21.90 4.67 -3.61
C GLY A 583 -22.22 5.36 -4.94
N LYS A 584 -21.68 4.85 -6.05
CA LYS A 584 -21.98 5.31 -7.41
C LYS A 584 -23.46 5.12 -7.76
N ASN A 585 -24.05 4.02 -7.30
CA ASN A 585 -25.47 3.71 -7.43
C ASN A 585 -26.20 3.91 -6.09
N THR A 586 -26.11 5.13 -5.53
CA THR A 586 -26.73 5.45 -4.23
C THR A 586 -28.25 5.20 -4.26
N ILE A 587 -28.78 4.60 -3.19
CA ILE A 587 -30.20 4.40 -2.89
C ILE A 587 -30.38 4.73 -1.40
N ILE A 588 -31.32 5.62 -1.07
CA ILE A 588 -31.65 5.95 0.33
C ILE A 588 -33.03 5.39 0.63
N ASN A 589 -33.10 4.43 1.56
CA ASN A 589 -34.34 3.82 2.00
C ASN A 589 -34.34 3.72 3.52
N LEU A 590 -35.08 4.63 4.16
CA LEU A 590 -35.08 4.84 5.60
C LEU A 590 -36.45 4.53 6.18
N ASP A 591 -36.48 3.90 7.35
CA ASP A 591 -37.73 3.66 8.07
C ASP A 591 -38.15 4.92 8.85
N LYS A 592 -37.20 5.56 9.53
CA LYS A 592 -37.54 6.68 10.41
C LYS A 592 -36.43 7.70 10.53
N ILE A 593 -36.80 8.98 10.55
CA ILE A 593 -35.93 10.08 11.00
C ILE A 593 -36.66 10.77 12.15
N ILE A 594 -35.96 11.03 13.25
CA ILE A 594 -36.45 11.86 14.36
C ILE A 594 -35.47 13.02 14.52
N ILE A 595 -35.97 14.24 14.49
CA ILE A 595 -35.23 15.48 14.71
C ILE A 595 -35.81 16.11 15.97
N ASP A 596 -35.00 16.21 17.02
CA ASP A 596 -35.39 16.77 18.31
C ASP A 596 -34.71 18.12 18.54
N GLN A 597 -35.48 19.08 19.05
CA GLN A 597 -35.03 20.46 19.32
C GLN A 597 -34.36 21.12 18.12
N LEU A 598 -35.03 21.11 16.96
CA LEU A 598 -34.62 21.90 15.80
C LEU A 598 -34.88 23.38 16.07
N ASP A 599 -33.87 24.21 15.98
CA ASP A 599 -33.96 25.67 15.92
C ASP A 599 -33.51 26.09 14.51
N CYS A 600 -34.45 26.60 13.72
CA CYS A 600 -34.22 27.04 12.36
C CYS A 600 -34.57 28.53 12.22
N ASN A 601 -33.59 29.35 11.87
CA ASN A 601 -33.79 30.73 11.46
C ASN A 601 -33.53 30.87 9.97
N ILE A 602 -34.49 31.47 9.26
CA ILE A 602 -34.40 31.83 7.86
C ILE A 602 -34.45 33.35 7.79
N TYR A 603 -33.36 33.97 7.38
CA TYR A 603 -33.27 35.43 7.23
C TYR A 603 -33.23 35.78 5.74
N HIS A 604 -34.17 36.60 5.31
CA HIS A 604 -34.30 37.10 3.95
C HIS A 604 -34.01 38.60 3.92
N ASP A 605 -33.13 39.01 3.02
CA ASP A 605 -32.75 40.42 2.84
C ASP A 605 -33.27 40.93 1.51
N LEU A 606 -34.06 42.01 1.56
CA LEU A 606 -34.68 42.65 0.39
C LEU A 606 -33.80 43.77 -0.20
N ALA A 607 -32.59 43.98 0.34
CA ALA A 607 -31.67 45.00 -0.18
C ALA A 607 -31.05 44.66 -1.56
N PRO A 608 -30.66 43.40 -1.86
CA PRO A 608 -30.23 43.03 -3.21
C PRO A 608 -31.37 43.06 -4.24
N PRO A 609 -31.08 43.06 -5.55
CA PRO A 609 -32.10 42.96 -6.60
C PRO A 609 -32.95 41.69 -6.52
N ASP A 610 -34.22 41.79 -6.92
CA ASP A 610 -35.17 40.68 -6.99
C ASP A 610 -34.61 39.44 -7.74
N ASP A 611 -34.88 38.25 -7.20
CA ASP A 611 -34.61 36.98 -7.89
C ASP A 611 -35.81 36.53 -8.73
N HIS A 612 -35.70 36.68 -10.06
CA HIS A 612 -36.71 36.26 -11.04
C HIS A 612 -36.68 34.76 -11.40
N ALA A 613 -35.94 33.93 -10.65
CA ALA A 613 -35.90 32.49 -10.91
C ALA A 613 -37.21 31.79 -10.52
N VAL A 614 -37.69 30.91 -11.41
CA VAL A 614 -38.87 30.08 -11.16
C VAL A 614 -38.71 29.24 -9.88
N ARG A 615 -39.66 29.34 -8.97
CA ARG A 615 -39.72 28.56 -7.73
C ARG A 615 -40.57 27.31 -7.95
N TYR A 616 -39.96 26.13 -7.99
CA TYR A 616 -40.73 24.89 -8.12
C TYR A 616 -41.38 24.45 -6.80
N LEU A 617 -42.54 23.79 -6.89
CA LEU A 617 -43.19 23.15 -5.74
C LEU A 617 -42.39 21.93 -5.26
N PHE A 618 -42.66 21.50 -4.02
CA PHE A 618 -41.88 20.45 -3.36
C PHE A 618 -41.93 19.10 -4.07
N ALA A 619 -43.07 18.74 -4.67
CA ALA A 619 -43.21 17.51 -5.46
C ALA A 619 -42.19 17.45 -6.61
N LYS A 620 -42.10 18.50 -7.43
CA LYS A 620 -41.05 18.62 -8.46
C LYS A 620 -39.64 18.59 -7.89
N LYS A 621 -39.36 19.35 -6.81
CA LYS A 621 -38.04 19.34 -6.16
C LYS A 621 -37.62 17.92 -5.74
N LEU A 622 -38.55 17.12 -5.23
CA LEU A 622 -38.31 15.73 -4.87
C LEU A 622 -38.07 14.85 -6.11
N ARG A 623 -38.89 14.98 -7.17
CA ARG A 623 -38.68 14.25 -8.45
C ARG A 623 -37.29 14.49 -9.05
N ASP A 624 -36.77 15.71 -8.92
CA ASP A 624 -35.47 16.12 -9.46
C ASP A 624 -34.27 15.54 -8.67
N VAL A 625 -34.47 14.96 -7.47
CA VAL A 625 -33.42 14.25 -6.71
C VAL A 625 -32.90 13.07 -7.52
N LYS A 626 -31.60 13.04 -7.85
CA LYS A 626 -31.03 12.14 -8.86
C LYS A 626 -31.04 10.65 -8.48
N PHE A 627 -30.86 10.32 -7.21
CA PHE A 627 -30.82 8.94 -6.69
C PHE A 627 -32.18 8.50 -6.13
N PRO A 628 -32.51 7.20 -6.10
CA PRO A 628 -33.75 6.73 -5.47
C PRO A 628 -33.80 7.04 -3.97
N LEU A 629 -34.89 7.65 -3.53
CA LEU A 629 -35.09 8.14 -2.17
C LEU A 629 -36.47 7.72 -1.66
N PHE A 630 -36.50 7.12 -0.48
CA PHE A 630 -37.71 6.90 0.31
C PHE A 630 -37.40 7.01 1.81
N VAL A 631 -38.25 7.73 2.54
CA VAL A 631 -38.26 7.80 4.00
C VAL A 631 -39.70 7.56 4.46
N ASN A 632 -39.93 6.45 5.16
CA ASN A 632 -41.27 6.09 5.60
C ASN A 632 -41.85 7.14 6.56
N GLN A 633 -41.07 7.61 7.53
CA GLN A 633 -41.53 8.66 8.45
C GLN A 633 -40.41 9.62 8.90
N ILE A 634 -40.69 10.92 8.90
CA ILE A 634 -39.87 11.96 9.56
C ILE A 634 -40.69 12.56 10.70
N GLN A 635 -40.11 12.66 11.89
CA GLN A 635 -40.70 13.36 13.04
C GLN A 635 -39.81 14.53 13.43
N ILE A 636 -40.41 15.72 13.53
CA ILE A 636 -39.80 16.91 14.11
C ILE A 636 -40.47 17.13 15.47
N LYS A 637 -39.70 17.34 16.53
CA LYS A 637 -40.21 17.45 17.90
C LYS A 637 -39.59 18.61 18.66
N ASN A 638 -40.36 19.24 19.53
CA ASN A 638 -39.88 20.26 20.49
C ASN A 638 -39.07 21.37 19.82
N SER A 639 -39.49 21.79 18.62
CA SER A 639 -38.68 22.61 17.72
C SER A 639 -39.19 24.05 17.64
N ALA A 640 -38.41 24.93 17.03
CA ALA A 640 -38.80 26.29 16.72
C ALA A 640 -38.34 26.66 15.30
N LEU A 641 -39.18 27.38 14.58
CA LEU A 641 -38.86 27.95 13.27
C LEU A 641 -39.11 29.46 13.34
N THR A 642 -38.16 30.23 12.81
CA THR A 642 -38.26 31.68 12.71
C THR A 642 -37.94 32.12 11.28
N TYR A 643 -38.83 32.90 10.68
CA TYR A 643 -38.60 33.57 9.41
C TYR A 643 -38.52 35.09 9.64
N GLU A 644 -37.51 35.74 9.09
CA GLU A 644 -37.26 37.17 9.25
C GLU A 644 -36.97 37.84 7.90
N GLU A 645 -37.66 38.93 7.58
CA GLU A 645 -37.45 39.78 6.40
C GLU A 645 -36.97 41.16 6.82
N ASN A 646 -35.89 41.64 6.21
CA ASN A 646 -35.40 43.00 6.39
C ASN A 646 -35.67 43.86 5.14
N ALA A 647 -36.51 44.89 5.28
CA ALA A 647 -36.77 45.86 4.22
C ALA A 647 -35.98 47.15 4.47
N GLU A 648 -35.42 47.75 3.42
CA GLU A 648 -34.55 48.94 3.47
C GLU A 648 -35.17 50.16 4.18
N ASN A 649 -36.50 50.19 4.36
CA ASN A 649 -37.25 51.33 4.89
C ASN A 649 -38.17 51.02 6.10
N ALA A 650 -38.05 49.85 6.74
CA ALA A 650 -38.92 49.47 7.86
C ALA A 650 -38.19 49.50 9.21
N ASN A 651 -38.69 50.31 10.17
CA ASN A 651 -38.14 50.39 11.54
C ASN A 651 -38.25 49.08 12.36
N LYS A 652 -38.84 47.99 11.82
CA LYS A 652 -38.83 46.64 12.38
C LYS A 652 -38.86 45.59 11.26
N PRO A 653 -38.01 44.54 11.29
CA PRO A 653 -38.06 43.45 10.33
C PRO A 653 -39.37 42.65 10.49
N GLY A 654 -39.94 42.19 9.37
CA GLY A 654 -41.09 41.30 9.38
C GLY A 654 -40.66 39.95 9.95
N LYS A 655 -41.20 39.54 11.10
CA LYS A 655 -40.77 38.33 11.81
C LYS A 655 -41.92 37.40 12.07
N LEU A 656 -41.82 36.16 11.63
CA LEU A 656 -42.77 35.08 11.88
C LEU A 656 -42.11 34.01 12.74
N THR A 657 -42.81 33.56 13.78
CA THR A 657 -42.31 32.56 14.74
C THR A 657 -43.30 31.41 14.88
N PHE A 658 -42.77 30.20 14.83
CA PHE A 658 -43.47 28.95 15.03
C PHE A 658 -42.82 28.26 16.23
N ASP A 659 -43.42 28.44 17.39
CA ASP A 659 -42.92 27.91 18.65
C ASP A 659 -43.57 26.56 18.96
N ASP A 660 -42.91 25.75 19.80
CA ASP A 660 -43.35 24.39 20.14
C ASP A 660 -43.69 23.54 18.89
N PHE A 661 -42.92 23.70 17.82
CA PHE A 661 -43.19 23.09 16.52
C PHE A 661 -42.93 21.59 16.53
N ASN A 662 -43.96 20.83 16.16
CA ASN A 662 -43.90 19.40 15.90
C ASN A 662 -44.47 19.10 14.51
N ALA A 663 -43.90 18.09 13.85
CA ALA A 663 -44.42 17.61 12.58
C ALA A 663 -44.18 16.11 12.39
N THR A 664 -45.12 15.43 11.76
CA THR A 664 -44.95 14.08 11.23
C THR A 664 -45.14 14.11 9.72
N ILE A 665 -44.08 13.76 8.98
CA ILE A 665 -44.09 13.67 7.53
C ILE A 665 -44.02 12.19 7.16
N ARG A 666 -44.93 11.71 6.30
CA ARG A 666 -44.97 10.30 5.86
C ARG A 666 -44.60 10.17 4.39
N ASN A 667 -43.94 9.06 4.06
CA ASN A 667 -43.62 8.62 2.70
C ASN A 667 -42.81 9.63 1.87
N VAL A 668 -41.84 10.36 2.45
CA VAL A 668 -41.01 11.29 1.66
C VAL A 668 -40.27 10.51 0.59
N ASN A 669 -40.54 10.79 -0.68
CA ASN A 669 -40.09 9.96 -1.79
C ASN A 669 -39.86 10.77 -3.05
N ASN A 670 -39.21 10.14 -4.04
CA ASN A 670 -39.08 10.68 -5.40
C ASN A 670 -39.54 9.71 -6.49
N THR A 671 -40.40 8.75 -6.14
CA THR A 671 -41.01 7.73 -7.02
C THR A 671 -40.05 6.79 -7.78
N LYS A 672 -38.73 6.89 -7.55
CA LYS A 672 -37.72 6.05 -8.22
C LYS A 672 -37.59 4.63 -7.64
N ILE A 673 -38.06 4.40 -6.41
CA ILE A 673 -38.17 3.06 -5.83
C ILE A 673 -39.57 2.51 -6.14
N LYS A 674 -39.66 1.40 -6.87
CA LYS A 674 -40.93 0.81 -7.31
C LYS A 674 -41.67 0.12 -6.16
N GLY A 675 -43.00 0.14 -6.21
CA GLY A 675 -43.86 -0.58 -5.26
C GLY A 675 -44.07 0.11 -3.91
N LEU A 676 -43.63 1.36 -3.76
CA LEU A 676 -43.80 2.16 -2.53
C LEU A 676 -44.87 3.26 -2.71
N PRO A 677 -45.48 3.75 -1.60
CA PRO A 677 -46.42 4.86 -1.65
C PRO A 677 -45.80 6.14 -2.23
N THR A 678 -46.59 6.87 -3.01
CA THR A 678 -46.16 8.14 -3.66
C THR A 678 -46.72 9.38 -2.99
N MET A 679 -47.82 9.25 -2.26
CA MET A 679 -48.47 10.33 -1.51
C MET A 679 -47.69 10.67 -0.24
N ILE A 680 -47.28 11.94 -0.15
CA ILE A 680 -46.68 12.53 1.04
C ILE A 680 -47.78 13.20 1.85
N THR A 681 -47.76 12.96 3.17
CA THR A 681 -48.58 13.70 4.14
C THR A 681 -47.67 14.39 5.14
N VAL A 682 -48.02 15.63 5.51
CA VAL A 682 -47.34 16.47 6.47
C VAL A 682 -48.37 16.93 7.47
N ASP A 683 -48.32 16.40 8.69
CA ASP A 683 -49.20 16.80 9.79
C ASP A 683 -48.35 17.55 10.82
N SER A 684 -48.72 18.78 11.14
CA SER A 684 -47.96 19.65 12.04
C SER A 684 -48.83 20.33 13.08
N ASP A 685 -48.24 20.55 14.24
CA ASP A 685 -48.80 21.30 15.36
C ASP A 685 -47.73 22.24 15.91
N PHE A 686 -48.12 23.49 16.18
CA PHE A 686 -47.22 24.53 16.69
C PHE A 686 -48.02 25.69 17.26
N LYS A 687 -47.34 26.67 17.84
CA LYS A 687 -47.93 27.93 18.28
C LYS A 687 -47.35 29.07 17.46
N PHE A 688 -48.20 29.81 16.74
CA PHE A 688 -47.77 31.07 16.16
C PHE A 688 -47.50 32.08 17.29
N TYR A 689 -46.33 32.71 17.27
CA TYR A 689 -45.93 33.72 18.26
C TYR A 689 -46.07 33.27 19.71
N GLY A 690 -45.81 31.99 19.99
CA GLY A 690 -45.87 31.40 21.32
C GLY A 690 -47.26 31.22 21.91
N THR A 691 -48.30 31.85 21.34
CA THR A 691 -49.62 31.95 22.00
C THR A 691 -50.78 31.40 21.19
N ALA A 692 -50.67 31.24 19.87
CA ALA A 692 -51.79 30.86 19.00
C ALA A 692 -51.66 29.41 18.50
N PRO A 693 -52.34 28.43 19.13
CA PRO A 693 -52.28 27.03 18.72
C PRO A 693 -52.72 26.84 17.28
N THR A 694 -51.93 26.10 16.52
CA THR A 694 -52.13 25.90 15.09
C THR A 694 -51.92 24.44 14.71
N ASN A 695 -52.84 23.90 13.92
CA ASN A 695 -52.69 22.60 13.28
C ASN A 695 -52.76 22.76 11.77
N VAL A 696 -51.84 22.12 11.05
CA VAL A 696 -51.83 22.10 9.58
C VAL A 696 -51.61 20.68 9.08
N SER A 697 -52.47 20.23 8.17
CA SER A 697 -52.32 18.98 7.42
C SER A 697 -52.18 19.29 5.94
N TRP A 698 -51.09 18.85 5.33
CA TRP A 698 -50.77 19.07 3.93
C TRP A 698 -50.47 17.74 3.25
N LYS A 699 -51.05 17.49 2.08
CA LYS A 699 -50.79 16.29 1.28
C LYS A 699 -50.61 16.60 -0.19
N PHE A 700 -49.75 15.85 -0.85
CA PHE A 700 -49.50 15.92 -2.28
C PHE A 700 -48.93 14.59 -2.79
N ASP A 701 -49.14 14.29 -4.07
CA ASP A 701 -48.57 13.11 -4.71
C ASP A 701 -47.35 13.51 -5.54
N VAL A 702 -46.19 12.93 -5.25
CA VAL A 702 -44.94 13.21 -5.98
C VAL A 702 -45.03 12.75 -7.44
N LYS A 703 -45.88 11.76 -7.74
CA LYS A 703 -46.12 11.25 -9.09
C LYS A 703 -46.99 12.19 -9.94
N ASP A 704 -47.74 13.10 -9.31
CA ASP A 704 -48.59 14.05 -10.04
C ASP A 704 -47.72 15.12 -10.70
N MET A 705 -47.78 15.19 -12.03
CA MET A 705 -46.99 16.12 -12.84
C MET A 705 -47.55 17.55 -12.84
N GLU A 706 -48.81 17.74 -12.43
CA GLU A 706 -49.41 19.07 -12.24
C GLU A 706 -49.08 19.66 -10.86
N ASP A 707 -48.42 18.88 -10.00
CA ASP A 707 -48.06 19.21 -8.62
C ASP A 707 -49.28 19.55 -7.75
N LYS A 708 -50.38 18.80 -7.90
CA LYS A 708 -51.58 19.01 -7.08
C LYS A 708 -51.33 18.72 -5.61
N PHE A 709 -51.92 19.55 -4.76
CA PHE A 709 -51.86 19.41 -3.31
C PHE A 709 -53.18 19.83 -2.65
N THR A 710 -53.39 19.41 -1.41
CA THR A 710 -54.42 19.96 -0.51
C THR A 710 -53.80 20.33 0.82
N ILE A 711 -54.21 21.44 1.40
CA ILE A 711 -53.73 21.93 2.69
C ILE A 711 -54.89 22.42 3.54
N VAL A 712 -55.00 21.87 4.74
CA VAL A 712 -55.99 22.25 5.74
C VAL A 712 -55.27 22.85 6.93
N GLY A 713 -55.69 24.04 7.37
CA GLY A 713 -55.11 24.72 8.52
C GLY A 713 -56.17 25.22 9.48
N ASN A 714 -55.85 25.20 10.77
CA ASN A 714 -56.69 25.72 11.84
C ASN A 714 -55.80 26.48 12.82
N ILE A 715 -55.91 27.81 12.82
CA ILE A 715 -55.18 28.73 13.70
C ILE A 715 -56.16 29.26 14.73
N GLN A 716 -55.91 29.02 16.01
CA GLN A 716 -56.78 29.44 17.10
C GLN A 716 -56.22 30.65 17.84
N LYS A 717 -57.10 31.59 18.21
CA LYS A 717 -56.78 32.69 19.14
C LYS A 717 -55.56 33.54 18.72
N LEU A 718 -55.37 33.73 17.41
CA LEU A 718 -54.31 34.61 16.91
C LEU A 718 -54.65 36.06 17.26
N SER A 719 -53.74 36.80 17.90
CA SER A 719 -54.02 38.19 18.27
C SER A 719 -54.13 39.08 17.02
N ALA A 720 -55.00 40.09 17.09
CA ALA A 720 -55.13 41.09 16.03
C ALA A 720 -53.79 41.82 15.79
N ASP A 721 -53.01 42.08 16.84
CA ASP A 721 -51.66 42.64 16.74
C ASP A 721 -50.73 41.78 15.87
N ASN A 722 -50.74 40.45 16.05
CA ASN A 722 -49.94 39.53 15.26
C ASN A 722 -50.43 39.43 13.81
N VAL A 723 -51.75 39.52 13.58
CA VAL A 723 -52.29 39.62 12.22
C VAL A 723 -51.86 40.93 11.55
N ASN A 724 -51.88 42.04 12.29
CA ASN A 724 -51.47 43.37 11.82
C ASN A 724 -50.03 43.44 11.34
N LEU A 725 -49.13 42.60 11.88
CA LEU A 725 -47.77 42.48 11.35
C LEU A 725 -47.74 42.11 9.86
N PHE A 726 -48.79 41.45 9.36
CA PHE A 726 -48.88 41.00 7.98
C PHE A 726 -49.91 41.76 7.15
N VAL A 727 -51.11 42.06 7.66
CA VAL A 727 -52.10 42.76 6.82
C VAL A 727 -51.75 44.24 6.61
N ARG A 728 -51.05 44.88 7.56
CA ARG A 728 -50.73 46.30 7.48
C ARG A 728 -49.85 46.65 6.27
N PRO A 729 -48.71 45.97 6.00
CA PRO A 729 -47.89 46.24 4.82
C PRO A 729 -48.62 46.04 3.48
N TYR A 730 -49.51 45.04 3.38
CA TYR A 730 -50.13 44.66 2.10
C TYR A 730 -51.47 45.36 1.83
N LEU A 731 -52.28 45.61 2.86
CA LEU A 731 -53.65 46.13 2.71
C LEU A 731 -53.79 47.58 3.18
N ASN A 732 -52.79 48.13 3.88
CA ASN A 732 -52.88 49.44 4.55
C ASN A 732 -54.08 49.52 5.50
N VAL A 733 -54.40 48.41 6.17
CA VAL A 733 -55.41 48.35 7.22
C VAL A 733 -54.81 47.75 8.49
N THR A 734 -55.37 48.11 9.65
CA THR A 734 -55.19 47.36 10.89
C THR A 734 -56.53 46.81 11.35
N LEU A 735 -56.49 45.61 11.90
CA LEU A 735 -57.59 44.94 12.56
C LEU A 735 -57.46 45.14 14.07
N ASP A 736 -58.57 45.37 14.75
CA ASP A 736 -58.69 45.31 16.20
C ASP A 736 -59.85 44.38 16.54
N GLY A 737 -59.75 43.59 17.61
CA GLY A 737 -60.77 42.63 18.01
C GLY A 737 -60.23 41.27 18.45
N LYS A 738 -61.16 40.38 18.80
CA LYS A 738 -60.86 39.01 19.25
C LYS A 738 -61.08 38.03 18.12
N ILE A 739 -60.02 37.37 17.67
CA ILE A 739 -60.11 36.29 16.68
C ILE A 739 -60.25 34.97 17.43
N ASP A 740 -61.35 34.25 17.23
CA ASP A 740 -61.53 32.90 17.78
C ASP A 740 -60.71 31.89 16.96
N TYR A 741 -60.86 31.91 15.64
CA TYR A 741 -60.05 31.09 14.72
C TYR A 741 -60.00 31.63 13.29
N ILE A 742 -58.94 31.21 12.58
CA ILE A 742 -58.82 31.23 11.13
C ILE A 742 -58.68 29.78 10.67
N LYS A 743 -59.56 29.30 9.80
CA LYS A 743 -59.43 27.97 9.17
C LYS A 743 -59.42 28.09 7.66
N PHE A 744 -58.70 27.20 7.01
CA PHE A 744 -58.71 27.06 5.57
C PHE A 744 -58.69 25.58 5.17
N ASP A 745 -59.42 25.26 4.11
CA ASP A 745 -59.42 23.98 3.43
C ASP A 745 -59.18 24.26 1.94
N TYR A 746 -57.91 24.21 1.55
CA TYR A 746 -57.44 24.62 0.22
C TYR A 746 -56.94 23.43 -0.58
N TYR A 747 -57.10 23.55 -1.89
CA TYR A 747 -56.44 22.72 -2.89
C TYR A 747 -55.74 23.62 -3.90
N GLY A 748 -54.71 23.11 -4.56
CA GLY A 748 -53.97 23.88 -5.54
C GLY A 748 -53.04 23.04 -6.38
N SER A 749 -52.33 23.69 -7.29
CA SER A 749 -51.36 23.09 -8.19
C SER A 749 -50.25 24.09 -8.49
N SER A 750 -49.38 23.78 -9.45
CA SER A 750 -48.42 24.74 -9.98
C SER A 750 -49.06 26.02 -10.58
N ALA A 751 -50.36 26.03 -10.87
CA ALA A 751 -51.07 27.16 -11.47
C ALA A 751 -51.71 28.15 -10.46
N GLY A 752 -52.01 27.71 -9.23
CA GLY A 752 -52.78 28.53 -8.28
C GLY A 752 -53.29 27.77 -7.08
N ILE A 753 -54.05 28.47 -6.23
CA ILE A 753 -54.69 27.95 -5.02
C ILE A 753 -56.16 28.37 -4.97
N ALA A 754 -57.02 27.46 -4.53
CA ALA A 754 -58.46 27.70 -4.35
C ALA A 754 -58.99 26.92 -3.14
N GLY A 755 -60.18 27.27 -2.66
CA GLY A 755 -60.88 26.49 -1.64
C GLY A 755 -61.67 27.34 -0.66
N LYS A 756 -61.91 26.78 0.52
CA LYS A 756 -62.79 27.37 1.54
C LYS A 756 -62.00 28.04 2.64
N PHE A 757 -62.38 29.25 2.99
CA PHE A 757 -61.82 30.01 4.10
C PHE A 757 -62.91 30.29 5.14
N TYR A 758 -62.54 30.18 6.42
CA TYR A 758 -63.42 30.39 7.56
C TYR A 758 -62.74 31.34 8.54
N PHE A 759 -63.47 32.36 8.98
CA PHE A 759 -62.96 33.34 9.91
C PHE A 759 -63.99 33.64 10.99
N LYS A 760 -63.66 33.32 12.25
CA LYS A 760 -64.53 33.57 13.39
C LYS A 760 -63.89 34.61 14.31
N TYR A 761 -64.64 35.66 14.60
CA TYR A 761 -64.17 36.80 15.38
C TYR A 761 -65.31 37.47 16.17
N LYS A 762 -64.92 38.27 17.15
CA LYS A 762 -65.79 39.13 17.96
C LYS A 762 -65.18 40.51 18.09
N ASP A 763 -66.03 41.53 18.10
CA ASP A 763 -65.66 42.93 18.26
C ASP A 763 -64.60 43.36 17.24
N MET A 764 -64.76 42.98 15.97
CA MET A 764 -63.76 43.25 14.93
C MET A 764 -63.95 44.61 14.27
N TYR A 765 -62.90 45.42 14.26
CA TYR A 765 -62.86 46.75 13.66
C TYR A 765 -61.73 46.84 12.65
N VAL A 766 -62.01 47.49 11.52
CA VAL A 766 -61.02 47.72 10.45
C VAL A 766 -60.69 49.21 10.42
N ASN A 767 -59.42 49.52 10.64
CA ASN A 767 -58.93 50.89 10.54
C ASN A 767 -58.08 51.03 9.27
N PHE A 768 -58.49 51.92 8.36
CA PHE A 768 -57.75 52.23 7.14
C PHE A 768 -56.66 53.24 7.41
N ILE A 769 -55.45 52.94 6.95
CA ILE A 769 -54.26 53.75 7.20
C ILE A 769 -53.92 54.59 5.97
N ASN A 770 -53.55 55.85 6.18
CA ASN A 770 -53.10 56.71 5.09
C ASN A 770 -51.66 56.40 4.67
N LYS A 771 -51.49 55.99 3.40
CA LYS A 771 -50.20 55.68 2.74
C LYS A 771 -49.10 56.75 2.91
N LYS A 772 -49.46 58.04 3.10
CA LYS A 772 -48.49 59.15 3.15
C LYS A 772 -47.99 59.50 4.55
N ASN A 773 -48.73 59.19 5.62
CA ASN A 773 -48.37 59.64 6.98
C ASN A 773 -48.64 58.61 8.09
N GLY A 774 -49.13 57.40 7.77
CA GLY A 774 -49.33 56.32 8.72
C GLY A 774 -50.45 56.56 9.75
N LYS A 775 -51.23 57.65 9.65
CA LYS A 775 -52.36 57.98 10.53
C LYS A 775 -53.68 57.41 10.00
N ASP A 776 -54.59 57.08 10.92
CA ASP A 776 -55.91 56.52 10.60
C ASP A 776 -56.75 57.49 9.77
N ARG A 777 -57.40 56.97 8.72
CA ARG A 777 -58.41 57.69 7.95
C ARG A 777 -59.74 57.56 8.67
N LYS A 778 -60.01 58.49 9.60
CA LYS A 778 -61.22 58.48 10.43
C LYS A 778 -62.51 58.38 9.59
N VAL A 779 -62.64 59.13 8.50
CA VAL A 779 -63.88 59.17 7.68
C VAL A 779 -64.12 57.89 6.87
N LEU A 780 -63.07 57.26 6.32
CA LEU A 780 -63.20 56.00 5.54
C LEU A 780 -63.38 54.77 6.45
N SER A 781 -62.75 54.78 7.63
CA SER A 781 -62.89 53.68 8.61
C SER A 781 -64.30 53.66 9.23
N THR A 782 -64.92 54.83 9.45
CA THR A 782 -66.32 54.91 9.93
C THR A 782 -67.34 54.36 8.93
N VAL A 783 -67.15 54.55 7.62
CA VAL A 783 -68.04 54.00 6.58
C VAL A 783 -67.81 52.50 6.40
N ALA A 784 -66.55 52.05 6.39
CA ALA A 784 -66.24 50.63 6.26
C ALA A 784 -66.75 49.81 7.47
N ASN A 785 -66.57 50.32 8.70
CA ASN A 785 -67.08 49.67 9.92
C ASN A 785 -68.62 49.65 10.01
N TRP A 786 -69.35 50.34 9.12
CA TRP A 786 -70.81 50.18 8.99
C TRP A 786 -71.20 48.95 8.15
N PHE A 787 -70.32 48.53 7.23
CA PHE A 787 -70.49 47.33 6.39
C PHE A 787 -69.76 46.09 6.94
N VAL A 788 -68.73 46.28 7.78
CA VAL A 788 -68.08 45.20 8.53
C VAL A 788 -69.02 44.74 9.64
N ARG A 789 -69.34 43.44 9.66
CA ARG A 789 -70.14 42.86 10.75
C ARG A 789 -69.28 42.87 12.03
N ASN A 790 -69.78 43.44 13.13
CA ASN A 790 -69.04 43.50 14.40
C ASN A 790 -68.77 42.13 15.04
N GLU A 791 -69.56 41.11 14.67
CA GLU A 791 -69.42 39.73 15.12
C GLU A 791 -69.77 38.75 14.00
N SER A 792 -69.07 37.61 13.96
CA SER A 792 -69.47 36.47 13.15
C SER A 792 -70.44 35.58 13.96
N THR A 793 -71.75 35.63 13.70
CA THR A 793 -72.76 34.80 14.41
C THR A 793 -72.80 33.36 13.86
N GLY A 794 -72.69 32.33 14.73
CA GLY A 794 -72.77 30.89 14.36
C GLY A 794 -71.43 30.19 14.07
N GLU A 795 -71.45 29.03 13.41
CA GLU A 795 -70.32 28.62 12.56
C GLU A 795 -70.38 29.52 11.31
N PRO A 796 -69.39 30.38 11.05
CA PRO A 796 -69.42 31.27 9.90
C PRO A 796 -69.54 30.48 8.59
N ASP A 797 -70.43 30.92 7.72
CA ASP A 797 -70.54 30.42 6.35
C ASP A 797 -69.24 30.76 5.60
N HIS A 798 -68.57 29.76 5.06
CA HIS A 798 -67.28 29.91 4.39
C HIS A 798 -67.32 30.89 3.21
N VAL A 799 -66.17 31.52 2.91
CA VAL A 799 -65.97 32.18 1.60
C VAL A 799 -65.09 31.31 0.72
N ASN A 800 -65.41 31.27 -0.56
CA ASN A 800 -64.56 30.62 -1.56
C ASN A 800 -63.48 31.61 -2.03
N ILE A 801 -62.24 31.16 -2.05
CA ILE A 801 -61.09 31.91 -2.57
C ILE A 801 -60.56 31.23 -3.83
N GLU A 802 -59.99 32.04 -4.73
CA GLU A 802 -59.24 31.57 -5.87
C GLU A 802 -58.14 32.59 -6.17
N LYS A 803 -56.91 32.11 -6.36
CA LYS A 803 -55.77 32.97 -6.65
C LYS A 803 -54.79 32.27 -7.60
N GLN A 804 -54.47 32.95 -8.70
CA GLN A 804 -53.40 32.53 -9.60
C GLN A 804 -52.03 32.66 -8.94
N ARG A 805 -51.13 31.72 -9.26
CA ARG A 805 -49.79 31.67 -8.70
C ARG A 805 -48.82 32.56 -9.48
N ASP A 806 -48.03 33.32 -8.75
CA ASP A 806 -46.78 33.90 -9.25
C ASP A 806 -45.66 32.84 -9.21
N PRO A 807 -45.11 32.40 -10.36
CA PRO A 807 -44.11 31.35 -10.42
C PRO A 807 -42.74 31.76 -9.86
N GLU A 808 -42.46 33.06 -9.70
CA GLU A 808 -41.22 33.58 -9.09
C GLU A 808 -41.31 33.60 -7.55
N ARG A 809 -42.51 33.39 -7.00
CA ARG A 809 -42.76 33.39 -5.55
C ARG A 809 -42.93 31.99 -4.97
N SER A 810 -42.65 31.87 -3.67
CA SER A 810 -42.63 30.60 -2.95
C SER A 810 -44.04 30.00 -2.76
N PHE A 811 -44.09 28.71 -2.42
CA PHE A 811 -45.34 28.05 -2.00
C PHE A 811 -46.02 28.78 -0.82
N PHE A 812 -45.22 29.24 0.15
CA PHE A 812 -45.73 29.95 1.32
C PHE A 812 -46.32 31.32 0.96
N ASN A 813 -45.75 32.02 -0.03
CA ASN A 813 -46.35 33.24 -0.56
C ASN A 813 -47.73 32.96 -1.18
N MET A 814 -47.86 31.91 -2.00
CA MET A 814 -49.16 31.53 -2.56
C MET A 814 -50.19 31.16 -1.47
N LEU A 815 -49.78 30.39 -0.46
CA LEU A 815 -50.64 30.07 0.70
C LEU A 815 -51.09 31.35 1.43
N TRP A 816 -50.16 32.27 1.67
CA TRP A 816 -50.45 33.56 2.27
C TRP A 816 -51.43 34.40 1.44
N GLN A 817 -51.25 34.46 0.12
CA GLN A 817 -52.16 35.16 -0.78
C GLN A 817 -53.58 34.58 -0.72
N GLY A 818 -53.72 33.25 -0.57
CA GLY A 818 -55.02 32.61 -0.36
C GLY A 818 -55.70 33.02 0.95
N ILE A 819 -54.94 33.02 2.06
CA ILE A 819 -55.42 33.50 3.37
C ILE A 819 -55.83 34.98 3.29
N MET A 820 -55.01 35.81 2.65
CA MET A 820 -55.29 37.24 2.48
C MET A 820 -56.54 37.48 1.64
N GLU A 821 -56.76 36.71 0.57
CA GLU A 821 -57.98 36.78 -0.25
C GLU A 821 -59.22 36.39 0.57
N GLY A 822 -59.11 35.38 1.43
CA GLY A 822 -60.17 34.97 2.33
C GLY A 822 -60.53 36.05 3.34
N LEU A 823 -59.51 36.67 3.96
CA LEU A 823 -59.71 37.80 4.88
C LEU A 823 -60.40 38.98 4.18
N LYS A 824 -59.99 39.33 2.95
CA LYS A 824 -60.63 40.40 2.17
C LYS A 824 -62.12 40.15 1.98
N LYS A 825 -62.51 38.95 1.54
CA LYS A 825 -63.92 38.60 1.26
C LYS A 825 -64.83 38.52 2.50
N TYR A 826 -64.26 38.37 3.69
CA TYR A 826 -65.01 38.40 4.95
C TYR A 826 -65.16 39.80 5.54
N VAL A 827 -64.23 40.70 5.21
CA VAL A 827 -64.09 42.03 5.80
C VAL A 827 -64.65 43.12 4.87
N ILE A 828 -64.64 42.88 3.56
CA ILE A 828 -65.13 43.75 2.49
C ILE A 828 -66.18 42.96 1.72
#